data_AF-A0A8J9YR57-F1
#
_entry.id   AF-A0A8J9YR57-F1
#
_cell.length_a   1.000
_cell.length_b   1.000
_cell.length_c   1.000
_cell.angle_alpha   90.00
_cell.angle_beta   90.00
_cell.angle_gamma   90.00
#
_symmetry.space_group_name_H-M   'P 1'
#
loop_
_entity.id
_entity.type
_entity.pdbx_description
1 polymer ?
#
loop_
_entity_poly.entity_id
_entity_poly.type
_entity_poly.pdbx_seq_one_letter_code
_entity_poly.pdbx_strand_id
1 'polypeptide(L)'
;MNVIGEYTLGDTVGQRASTQSNHSDSNKVWQKAVKSAHRQANFARADGRVGYARASGRRLITVPAGHEMIIYGRARPAPDNRPYQVLVEPPDAGCLPATVPVSPVAQALGMLCHGLSSSGHVQATDLSNQLHGTWTGILRAKSSPTLLQLASLTGLVSLTGTEAALIQMTEEVVESSEVQLQLNDTVKLLNQLVQHCPNVGVRSNTAWMLGYLYMAATSMAHSRSSVPSNYGYLPETSVLRPTVDFIIEAGRRGPEAIPTPYVKASLEALLSAAGATFPPVNWAAILAPLMRLSFGTDIQILCLKLVVSQASANMFNVVNVDYRDRYPDPVPEAGGTDIQILCLKLVVSQASANMFNVVDVDYRDRHPDPVPEAGGTDIQILCLKLVVSQASANMFNVVNVDYRDRYPDPVPEAGGTDIQILCLKLVVSQASANMFNVVDVDYRDRHPDPVPEAGGTDIQILCLKLVVSQASANMFNVVDVDYRDRHLDPVPEAGGTDIQILCLKLVVSQASANMFNVVNVDYRDRYPDPVPEAGGTDIQILCLTLVVSQASANMFDVVDVDYRDRHPDPVPDAGGTDIQILCLKLVVSQASANMFNVVNVDYRDRHPDPVPEAGGTDIQILCLKLVVSQASATPSAALLLASWVSQPLFGSLEVQCQSTLYSSLPTIMKSVTAAKFKAFLEDCALQTFVEEEPDPKLCQSVTNCLLAALKVPDPPQMATQLLYHTVEKVCKEIRLSSETHEVLSTISECLAELPDDLADKITQAHGQADLLKSCYLRGHLVSHGHVPMAWYNACINVAIETIEEIEGDEVVQHLTKSFYQCTRFKSRHTGDASRIQWLLEVMGQCRNIAYGKIPLLQAQSTGSALNKVTQFLVDVFCAAVTCWSCVSLPLLWGVTGTGCQTDTAEVSSESRILPYAILQLVSSEPWTHVVDKLVDWLMEMYQAPVDLPDKYKTALMGSVLALRHTTVFKKPSVWTRAYQMLSAVKL
;
A
#
# COMPACT_ATOMS: atom_id res chain seq x y z
N MET A 1 16.01 2.49 16.13
CA MET A 1 17.14 2.85 17.05
C MET A 1 17.39 1.72 18.05
N ASN A 2 18.28 0.80 17.67
CA ASN A 2 19.63 0.25 17.76
C ASN A 2 19.98 -0.16 19.20
N VAL A 3 20.35 -1.40 19.27
CA VAL A 3 21.70 -1.98 19.28
C VAL A 3 21.58 -3.50 19.45
N ILE A 4 21.93 -4.35 18.43
CA ILE A 4 22.75 -5.41 17.85
C ILE A 4 23.70 -5.99 18.91
N GLY A 5 23.80 -7.36 19.08
CA GLY A 5 24.95 -8.23 18.81
C GLY A 5 24.63 -9.69 19.07
N GLU A 6 24.59 -10.66 18.05
CA GLU A 6 25.33 -11.80 17.50
C GLU A 6 25.87 -12.71 18.61
N TYR A 7 25.46 -14.06 18.70
CA TYR A 7 26.44 -15.14 18.81
C TYR A 7 25.84 -16.45 18.33
N THR A 8 26.22 -17.06 17.11
CA THR A 8 27.04 -18.07 16.43
C THR A 8 26.98 -19.41 17.16
N LEU A 9 26.27 -20.40 16.61
CA LEU A 9 26.38 -21.82 16.24
C LEU A 9 27.66 -22.09 15.45
N GLY A 10 28.69 -22.70 16.09
CA GLY A 10 29.61 -23.66 15.45
C GLY A 10 30.32 -24.53 16.47
N ASP A 11 30.07 -25.88 16.37
CA ASP A 11 30.75 -27.03 15.75
C ASP A 11 31.41 -27.90 16.83
N THR A 12 31.01 -29.18 16.85
CA THR A 12 31.80 -30.33 16.38
C THR A 12 31.33 -31.61 17.07
N VAL A 13 30.77 -32.56 16.21
CA VAL A 13 31.37 -33.70 15.50
C VAL A 13 30.74 -34.99 16.01
N GLY A 14 29.93 -35.72 15.13
CA GLY A 14 30.19 -36.90 14.29
C GLY A 14 30.21 -38.20 15.08
N GLN A 15 29.17 -38.94 15.01
CA GLN A 15 29.45 -40.36 14.72
C GLN A 15 28.16 -41.12 14.45
N ARG A 16 27.79 -41.48 13.17
CA ARG A 16 27.41 -42.71 12.47
C ARG A 16 27.32 -43.90 13.43
N ALA A 17 26.06 -44.40 13.77
CA ALA A 17 25.99 -45.85 14.03
C ALA A 17 24.64 -46.40 13.60
N SER A 18 24.48 -47.00 12.40
CA SER A 18 24.17 -48.37 11.94
C SER A 18 23.49 -49.19 13.04
N THR A 19 22.20 -49.64 12.90
CA THR A 19 21.32 -50.82 12.87
C THR A 19 21.40 -51.59 14.18
N GLN A 20 20.30 -51.72 15.01
CA GLN A 20 19.75 -53.03 15.42
C GLN A 20 19.00 -52.88 16.75
N SER A 21 17.60 -52.79 16.78
CA SER A 21 16.49 -53.37 17.55
C SER A 21 17.00 -54.36 18.60
N ASN A 22 17.07 -53.90 19.94
CA ASN A 22 16.94 -54.96 20.96
C ASN A 22 15.79 -54.66 21.92
N HIS A 23 14.49 -55.09 21.75
CA HIS A 23 13.23 -55.41 22.44
C HIS A 23 13.46 -55.79 23.90
N SER A 24 14.66 -55.73 24.58
CA SER A 24 14.83 -56.15 25.98
C SER A 24 15.24 -54.98 26.86
N ASP A 25 15.41 -53.74 26.32
CA ASP A 25 15.80 -52.55 27.08
C ASP A 25 14.58 -51.66 27.33
N SER A 26 13.41 -51.97 26.73
CA SER A 26 12.17 -51.18 26.83
C SER A 26 11.30 -51.69 27.98
N ASN A 27 11.59 -52.92 28.52
CA ASN A 27 10.81 -53.50 29.60
C ASN A 27 11.38 -53.14 30.97
N LYS A 28 12.61 -52.70 31.09
CA LYS A 28 13.29 -52.28 32.33
C LYS A 28 13.07 -50.79 32.59
N VAL A 29 12.81 -50.06 31.56
CA VAL A 29 12.50 -48.62 31.61
C VAL A 29 11.03 -48.42 31.97
N TRP A 30 10.23 -49.47 31.66
CA TRP A 30 8.79 -49.48 31.95
C TRP A 30 8.54 -49.85 33.41
N GLN A 31 9.35 -50.64 34.03
CA GLN A 31 9.20 -51.06 35.43
C GLN A 31 9.72 -49.98 36.38
N LYS A 32 10.59 -49.11 35.93
CA LYS A 32 11.14 -47.98 36.67
C LYS A 32 10.23 -46.76 36.62
N ALA A 33 9.46 -46.66 35.56
CA ALA A 33 8.51 -45.56 35.38
C ALA A 33 7.20 -45.83 36.12
N VAL A 34 6.91 -47.13 36.35
CA VAL A 34 5.71 -47.55 37.09
C VAL A 34 6.00 -47.50 38.59
N LYS A 35 7.25 -47.65 39.03
CA LYS A 35 7.70 -47.55 40.43
C LYS A 35 7.85 -46.10 40.87
N SER A 36 8.12 -45.17 39.94
CA SER A 36 8.23 -43.73 40.18
C SER A 36 6.85 -43.06 40.20
N ALA A 37 5.87 -43.72 39.58
CA ALA A 37 4.48 -43.24 39.51
C ALA A 37 3.69 -43.72 40.74
N HIS A 38 4.14 -44.85 41.42
CA HIS A 38 3.55 -45.36 42.67
C HIS A 38 4.12 -44.63 43.89
N ARG A 39 5.31 -43.95 43.83
CA ARG A 39 5.99 -43.20 44.89
C ARG A 39 5.48 -41.76 44.94
N GLN A 40 4.71 -41.29 43.94
CA GLN A 40 4.28 -39.87 43.85
C GLN A 40 2.77 -39.76 44.05
N ALA A 41 1.99 -40.82 44.27
CA ALA A 41 0.59 -40.92 44.67
C ALA A 41 0.43 -40.72 46.17
N ASN A 42 1.46 -40.28 46.99
CA ASN A 42 1.29 -39.97 48.42
C ASN A 42 1.53 -38.49 48.69
N PHE A 43 1.03 -37.48 47.90
CA PHE A 43 1.22 -36.06 48.31
C PHE A 43 -0.10 -35.50 48.82
N ALA A 44 -0.82 -36.23 49.61
CA ALA A 44 -1.72 -35.42 50.45
C ALA A 44 -1.56 -35.81 51.92
N ARG A 45 -0.60 -35.22 52.63
CA ARG A 45 -0.94 -35.26 54.06
C ARG A 45 -1.25 -33.86 54.58
N ALA A 46 -2.33 -33.65 55.33
CA ALA A 46 -3.11 -32.88 56.30
C ALA A 46 -2.20 -32.12 57.27
N ASP A 47 -1.02 -31.55 56.99
CA ASP A 47 -0.55 -30.66 58.07
C ASP A 47 0.41 -29.62 57.51
N GLY A 48 -0.11 -28.45 56.83
CA GLY A 48 0.14 -27.03 57.14
C GLY A 48 1.57 -26.77 57.62
N ARG A 49 2.68 -26.43 56.68
CA ARG A 49 3.72 -25.45 57.07
C ARG A 49 4.68 -25.21 55.91
N VAL A 50 5.13 -23.83 55.57
CA VAL A 50 5.65 -22.59 54.98
C VAL A 50 7.18 -22.65 54.97
N GLY A 51 7.83 -22.20 53.73
CA GLY A 51 8.96 -21.27 53.81
C GLY A 51 9.33 -20.69 52.45
N TYR A 52 10.15 -19.34 52.42
CA TYR A 52 10.59 -17.95 52.23
C TYR A 52 11.16 -17.75 50.84
N ALA A 53 10.84 -16.45 50.09
CA ALA A 53 11.59 -15.73 49.04
C ALA A 53 11.85 -14.29 49.49
N ARG A 54 13.10 -13.73 49.32
CA ARG A 54 13.47 -12.31 49.43
C ARG A 54 13.57 -11.67 48.05
N ALA A 55 12.90 -10.40 47.79
CA ALA A 55 13.71 -9.22 47.41
C ALA A 55 12.96 -7.93 47.75
N SER A 56 13.44 -7.17 48.62
CA SER A 56 13.68 -5.77 49.02
C SER A 56 12.38 -5.12 49.52
N GLY A 57 11.94 -5.57 50.66
CA GLY A 57 11.16 -4.86 51.68
C GLY A 57 10.04 -5.73 52.26
N ARG A 58 10.20 -6.59 53.29
CA ARG A 58 9.73 -7.48 54.36
C ARG A 58 8.28 -7.19 54.74
N ARG A 59 7.24 -7.83 54.10
CA ARG A 59 5.96 -7.96 54.83
C ARG A 59 5.43 -9.38 54.72
N LEU A 60 5.14 -10.04 55.83
CA LEU A 60 4.53 -11.32 56.17
C LEU A 60 3.05 -11.35 55.80
N ILE A 61 2.60 -12.17 54.86
CA ILE A 61 1.16 -12.31 54.59
C ILE A 61 0.71 -13.70 55.03
N THR A 62 -0.28 -13.89 55.99
CA THR A 62 -0.90 -15.12 56.49
C THR A 62 -2.22 -15.39 55.77
N VAL A 63 -2.31 -16.63 55.07
CA VAL A 63 -3.56 -16.98 54.38
C VAL A 63 -4.31 -18.02 55.22
N PRO A 64 -5.58 -17.92 55.55
CA PRO A 64 -6.40 -18.83 56.35
C PRO A 64 -6.85 -20.06 55.54
N ALA A 65 -7.18 -21.22 56.10
CA ALA A 65 -7.51 -22.57 55.63
C ALA A 65 -8.77 -22.56 54.76
N GLY A 66 -8.63 -22.72 53.39
CA GLY A 66 -9.70 -22.91 52.40
C GLY A 66 -9.75 -21.79 51.38
N HIS A 67 -8.65 -20.98 51.32
CA HIS A 67 -8.60 -19.95 50.26
C HIS A 67 -7.25 -20.00 49.54
N GLU A 68 -7.14 -19.72 47.99
CA GLU A 68 -5.88 -19.72 47.23
C GLU A 68 -5.49 -18.30 46.83
N MET A 69 -4.09 -17.79 47.15
CA MET A 69 -3.52 -16.51 46.70
C MET A 69 -2.25 -16.75 45.89
N ILE A 70 -1.88 -16.03 44.66
CA ILE A 70 -0.71 -16.21 43.79
C ILE A 70 0.28 -15.04 44.03
N ILE A 71 1.78 -15.30 44.27
CA ILE A 71 2.81 -14.27 44.42
C ILE A 71 3.92 -14.54 43.41
N TYR A 72 4.69 -13.53 42.60
CA TYR A 72 5.65 -13.64 41.48
C TYR A 72 7.07 -13.39 41.98
N GLY A 73 8.31 -14.44 41.90
CA GLY A 73 9.77 -14.28 41.86
C GLY A 73 10.48 -15.49 41.30
N ARG A 74 11.85 -15.34 40.67
CA ARG A 74 12.73 -16.21 39.88
C ARG A 74 13.55 -17.12 40.79
N ALA A 75 13.59 -18.62 40.58
CA ALA A 75 14.51 -19.47 41.36
C ALA A 75 15.50 -20.16 40.43
N ARG A 76 16.93 -20.15 40.64
CA ARG A 76 18.08 -20.91 40.12
C ARG A 76 18.21 -22.25 40.85
N PRO A 77 18.66 -23.44 40.20
CA PRO A 77 18.87 -24.75 40.83
C PRO A 77 20.24 -24.86 41.51
N ALA A 78 20.53 -25.23 42.82
CA ALA A 78 21.80 -25.68 43.43
C ALA A 78 22.02 -27.17 43.19
N PRO A 79 23.26 -27.68 43.12
CA PRO A 79 24.02 -28.92 42.88
C PRO A 79 23.93 -29.89 44.07
N ASP A 80 22.73 -30.14 44.66
CA ASP A 80 22.82 -31.30 45.56
C ASP A 80 21.42 -31.75 45.98
N ASN A 81 20.77 -32.74 45.22
CA ASN A 81 19.73 -33.74 45.48
C ASN A 81 19.00 -33.51 46.79
N ARG A 82 18.25 -32.39 47.07
CA ARG A 82 17.15 -32.30 48.04
C ARG A 82 15.88 -31.80 47.36
N PRO A 83 14.52 -32.37 47.73
CA PRO A 83 13.24 -32.17 47.02
C PRO A 83 12.70 -30.75 47.19
N TYR A 84 12.34 -29.96 46.02
CA TYR A 84 11.83 -28.62 45.66
C TYR A 84 10.34 -28.52 45.99
N GLN A 85 9.75 -27.52 46.82
CA GLN A 85 8.40 -26.96 46.86
C GLN A 85 8.36 -25.58 46.19
N VAL A 86 7.51 -25.31 44.96
CA VAL A 86 7.32 -24.00 44.32
C VAL A 86 5.82 -23.69 44.28
N LEU A 87 5.30 -22.43 44.84
CA LEU A 87 4.00 -21.82 44.51
C LEU A 87 4.21 -20.62 43.58
N VAL A 88 3.38 -20.43 42.45
CA VAL A 88 2.83 -19.66 41.32
C VAL A 88 1.67 -18.80 41.83
N GLU A 89 1.74 -17.20 41.76
CA GLU A 89 0.58 -16.29 41.84
C GLU A 89 0.07 -15.93 40.43
N PRO A 90 -1.32 -15.42 40.30
CA PRO A 90 -2.43 -15.21 39.36
C PRO A 90 -2.44 -13.81 38.76
N PRO A 91 -2.78 -13.60 37.40
CA PRO A 91 -2.81 -12.28 36.76
C PRO A 91 -4.08 -11.49 37.12
N ASP A 92 -3.99 -10.15 37.68
CA ASP A 92 -4.56 -8.78 37.71
C ASP A 92 -5.76 -8.66 36.77
N ALA A 93 -6.99 -8.76 37.28
CA ALA A 93 -8.28 -8.14 36.96
C ALA A 93 -8.14 -7.12 35.83
N GLY A 94 -7.89 -7.70 34.65
CA GLY A 94 -8.40 -7.05 33.43
C GLY A 94 -7.63 -7.47 32.20
N CYS A 95 -7.49 -8.81 31.93
CA CYS A 95 -7.09 -9.24 30.59
C CYS A 95 -7.34 -10.74 30.44
N LEU A 96 -8.47 -11.39 30.16
CA LEU A 96 -8.58 -12.72 29.53
C LEU A 96 -7.60 -12.86 28.37
N PRO A 97 -7.11 -14.22 28.09
CA PRO A 97 -7.06 -15.66 28.36
C PRO A 97 -5.65 -16.23 28.22
N ALA A 98 -4.84 -16.45 29.33
CA ALA A 98 -3.63 -17.28 29.24
C ALA A 98 -3.65 -18.38 30.29
N THR A 99 -4.18 -19.64 29.95
CA THR A 99 -3.70 -21.03 29.98
C THR A 99 -3.30 -21.43 31.40
N VAL A 100 -4.25 -21.67 32.30
CA VAL A 100 -4.05 -22.40 33.56
C VAL A 100 -3.25 -23.69 33.29
N PRO A 101 -2.00 -23.97 33.81
CA PRO A 101 -1.17 -25.18 33.68
C PRO A 101 -1.93 -26.44 34.14
N VAL A 102 -2.56 -27.22 33.25
CA VAL A 102 -3.10 -28.57 33.09
C VAL A 102 -2.04 -29.59 33.51
N SER A 103 -2.05 -30.42 34.51
CA SER A 103 -1.25 -31.55 35.00
C SER A 103 -0.46 -32.21 33.87
N PRO A 104 0.77 -31.94 33.56
CA PRO A 104 1.70 -32.50 32.57
C PRO A 104 1.77 -34.03 32.62
N VAL A 105 1.20 -34.57 33.63
CA VAL A 105 1.41 -36.03 33.79
C VAL A 105 0.32 -36.78 33.02
N ALA A 106 -0.92 -36.37 33.12
CA ALA A 106 -2.02 -36.99 32.39
C ALA A 106 -1.85 -36.85 30.88
N GLN A 107 -1.38 -35.76 30.53
CA GLN A 107 -1.08 -35.51 29.11
C GLN A 107 0.07 -36.39 28.62
N ALA A 108 1.14 -36.48 29.39
CA ALA A 108 2.30 -37.34 29.03
C ALA A 108 1.90 -38.81 28.96
N LEU A 109 1.07 -39.20 29.88
CA LEU A 109 0.58 -40.58 29.88
C LEU A 109 -0.29 -40.86 28.65
N GLY A 110 -1.14 -39.88 28.33
CA GLY A 110 -1.95 -40.01 27.12
C GLY A 110 -1.13 -40.07 25.85
N MET A 111 -0.03 -39.36 25.77
CA MET A 111 0.85 -39.35 24.59
C MET A 111 1.62 -40.66 24.48
N LEU A 112 2.07 -41.10 25.58
CA LEU A 112 2.83 -42.35 25.63
C LEU A 112 1.96 -43.54 25.22
N CYS A 113 0.76 -43.57 25.72
CA CYS A 113 -0.17 -44.66 25.38
C CYS A 113 -0.56 -44.63 23.91
N HIS A 114 -0.76 -43.46 23.42
CA HIS A 114 -1.08 -43.33 21.99
C HIS A 114 0.11 -43.75 21.12
N GLY A 115 1.34 -43.31 21.45
CA GLY A 115 2.55 -43.69 20.71
C GLY A 115 2.78 -45.19 20.71
N LEU A 116 2.68 -45.82 21.84
CA LEU A 116 2.93 -47.25 21.97
C LEU A 116 1.83 -48.07 21.30
N SER A 117 0.54 -47.51 21.41
CA SER A 117 -0.57 -48.18 20.70
C SER A 117 -0.37 -48.10 19.19
N SER A 118 0.11 -46.99 18.74
CA SER A 118 0.35 -46.79 17.30
C SER A 118 1.53 -47.64 16.82
N SER A 119 2.38 -48.10 17.78
CA SER A 119 3.53 -48.96 17.45
C SER A 119 3.17 -50.43 17.59
N GLY A 120 1.80 -50.81 17.84
CA GLY A 120 1.29 -52.18 17.80
C GLY A 120 1.42 -52.88 19.15
N HIS A 121 1.74 -52.15 20.35
CA HIS A 121 1.81 -52.74 21.69
C HIS A 121 0.42 -53.01 22.26
N VAL A 122 -0.02 -54.23 22.46
CA VAL A 122 -1.36 -54.70 22.80
C VAL A 122 -1.71 -54.26 24.22
N GLN A 123 -0.73 -54.11 25.22
CA GLN A 123 -1.00 -53.71 26.61
C GLN A 123 -1.27 -52.20 26.70
N ALA A 124 -0.67 -51.52 25.81
CA ALA A 124 -0.87 -50.07 25.75
C ALA A 124 -2.27 -49.74 25.21
N THR A 125 -2.77 -50.58 24.30
CA THR A 125 -4.14 -50.42 23.77
C THR A 125 -5.17 -50.71 24.86
N ASP A 126 -4.87 -51.68 25.72
CA ASP A 126 -5.78 -52.03 26.83
C ASP A 126 -5.78 -50.93 27.89
N LEU A 127 -4.63 -50.41 28.16
CA LEU A 127 -4.49 -49.30 29.11
C LEU A 127 -5.13 -48.02 28.59
N SER A 128 -5.00 -47.79 27.31
CA SER A 128 -5.65 -46.64 26.67
C SER A 128 -7.17 -46.71 26.77
N ASN A 129 -7.72 -47.86 26.60
CA ASN A 129 -9.17 -48.05 26.70
C ASN A 129 -9.65 -47.89 28.14
N GLN A 130 -8.84 -48.37 29.08
CA GLN A 130 -9.18 -48.22 30.50
C GLN A 130 -9.13 -46.75 30.93
N LEU A 131 -8.08 -46.06 30.48
CA LEU A 131 -7.90 -44.64 30.82
C LEU A 131 -8.99 -43.78 30.16
N HIS A 132 -9.30 -44.16 28.91
CA HIS A 132 -10.40 -43.45 28.21
C HIS A 132 -11.70 -43.57 28.99
N GLY A 133 -12.03 -44.72 29.52
CA GLY A 133 -13.24 -44.93 30.32
C GLY A 133 -13.20 -44.20 31.65
N THR A 134 -12.09 -44.25 32.38
CA THR A 134 -11.94 -43.61 33.69
C THR A 134 -12.01 -42.09 33.58
N TRP A 135 -11.30 -41.53 32.62
CA TRP A 135 -11.25 -40.07 32.43
C TRP A 135 -12.59 -39.54 31.93
N THR A 136 -13.26 -40.35 31.10
CA THR A 136 -14.63 -39.95 30.68
C THR A 136 -15.57 -39.97 31.89
N GLY A 137 -15.40 -40.94 32.78
CA GLY A 137 -16.22 -41.02 33.99
C GLY A 137 -16.00 -39.86 34.93
N ILE A 138 -14.77 -39.43 35.06
CA ILE A 138 -14.41 -38.31 35.94
C ILE A 138 -15.00 -37.00 35.40
N LEU A 139 -15.07 -36.89 34.08
CA LEU A 139 -15.58 -35.65 33.46
C LEU A 139 -17.10 -35.59 33.51
N ARG A 140 -17.71 -36.74 33.80
CA ARG A 140 -19.18 -36.79 33.83
C ARG A 140 -19.68 -36.73 35.27
N ALA A 141 -18.78 -36.93 36.18
CA ALA A 141 -19.22 -36.98 37.58
C ALA A 141 -19.41 -35.57 38.14
N LYS A 142 -20.53 -35.25 38.81
CA LYS A 142 -20.99 -33.93 39.30
C LYS A 142 -20.20 -33.51 40.54
N SER A 143 -19.31 -34.42 41.23
CA SER A 143 -18.62 -34.09 42.48
C SER A 143 -17.12 -34.30 42.34
N SER A 144 -16.52 -34.02 41.08
CA SER A 144 -15.08 -34.25 40.94
C SER A 144 -14.32 -32.92 41.02
N PRO A 145 -13.19 -32.96 41.83
CA PRO A 145 -12.37 -31.76 41.95
C PRO A 145 -11.94 -31.19 40.59
N THR A 146 -12.02 -29.88 40.33
CA THR A 146 -11.83 -29.15 39.07
C THR A 146 -10.46 -29.47 38.46
N LEU A 147 -9.47 -29.69 39.29
CA LEU A 147 -8.12 -29.98 38.80
C LEU A 147 -8.03 -31.39 38.21
N LEU A 148 -8.77 -32.26 38.86
CA LEU A 148 -8.84 -33.63 38.34
C LEU A 148 -9.64 -33.69 37.03
N GLN A 149 -10.59 -32.86 36.86
CA GLN A 149 -11.39 -32.75 35.62
C GLN A 149 -10.56 -32.14 34.48
N LEU A 150 -9.72 -31.22 34.84
CA LEU A 150 -8.88 -30.57 33.83
C LEU A 150 -7.74 -31.51 33.40
N ALA A 151 -7.19 -32.31 34.37
CA ALA A 151 -6.15 -33.30 34.05
C ALA A 151 -6.71 -34.42 33.16
N SER A 152 -7.94 -34.82 33.48
CA SER A 152 -8.59 -35.89 32.69
C SER A 152 -8.94 -35.40 31.29
N LEU A 153 -9.24 -34.11 31.18
CA LEU A 153 -9.57 -33.49 29.89
C LEU A 153 -8.35 -33.44 28.98
N THR A 154 -7.25 -33.10 29.51
CA THR A 154 -6.02 -33.02 28.71
C THR A 154 -5.48 -34.40 28.40
N GLY A 155 -5.54 -35.31 29.35
CA GLY A 155 -5.16 -36.69 29.11
C GLY A 155 -6.00 -37.38 28.04
N LEU A 156 -7.31 -37.08 28.04
CA LEU A 156 -8.26 -37.69 27.09
C LEU A 156 -7.99 -37.22 25.67
N VAL A 157 -7.70 -35.96 25.52
CA VAL A 157 -7.42 -35.39 24.19
C VAL A 157 -6.08 -35.90 23.68
N SER A 158 -5.13 -36.10 24.51
CA SER A 158 -3.80 -36.60 24.13
C SER A 158 -3.86 -38.08 23.73
N LEU A 159 -4.85 -38.87 24.25
CA LEU A 159 -5.05 -40.27 23.90
C LEU A 159 -5.48 -40.42 22.44
N THR A 160 -5.99 -39.29 21.86
CA THR A 160 -6.53 -39.31 20.49
C THR A 160 -5.45 -38.96 19.47
N GLY A 161 -4.22 -38.66 20.01
CA GLY A 161 -3.08 -38.57 19.09
C GLY A 161 -2.80 -37.15 18.65
N THR A 162 -3.21 -36.11 19.34
CA THR A 162 -3.14 -34.69 18.98
C THR A 162 -1.69 -34.21 18.95
N GLU A 163 -0.70 -35.07 19.57
CA GLU A 163 0.71 -34.65 19.54
C GLU A 163 1.58 -35.67 18.82
N ALA A 164 1.00 -36.29 17.82
CA ALA A 164 1.69 -37.34 17.05
C ALA A 164 2.91 -36.78 16.32
N ALA A 165 2.99 -35.39 16.17
CA ALA A 165 4.14 -34.75 15.51
C ALA A 165 5.39 -34.82 16.40
N LEU A 166 5.24 -34.99 17.67
CA LEU A 166 6.36 -35.01 18.62
C LEU A 166 6.95 -36.42 18.75
N ILE A 167 6.18 -37.43 18.30
CA ILE A 167 6.65 -38.83 18.34
C ILE A 167 6.95 -39.29 16.91
N GLN A 168 8.17 -39.07 16.36
CA GLN A 168 8.62 -39.40 14.99
C GLN A 168 8.48 -40.91 14.73
N MET A 169 7.31 -41.33 14.24
CA MET A 169 7.19 -42.77 13.93
C MET A 169 7.51 -43.02 12.46
N THR A 170 8.59 -43.73 12.08
CA THR A 170 9.29 -44.09 10.85
C THR A 170 8.39 -44.91 9.93
N GLU A 171 6.97 -45.15 10.22
CA GLU A 171 6.09 -45.86 9.28
C GLU A 171 4.68 -45.29 9.35
N GLU A 172 4.02 -44.92 8.08
CA GLU A 172 2.64 -44.49 7.86
C GLU A 172 1.65 -45.41 8.58
N VAL A 173 1.36 -45.12 9.87
CA VAL A 173 0.46 -45.88 10.76
C VAL A 173 -0.99 -45.71 10.30
N VAL A 174 -1.67 -46.66 9.56
CA VAL A 174 -3.10 -46.91 9.31
C VAL A 174 -3.88 -46.79 10.63
N GLU A 175 -4.43 -45.63 10.92
CA GLU A 175 -5.30 -45.37 12.09
C GLU A 175 -6.28 -46.51 12.32
N SER A 176 -6.05 -47.42 13.28
CA SER A 176 -6.94 -48.51 13.70
C SER A 176 -8.36 -48.00 13.97
N SER A 177 -9.51 -48.52 13.31
CA SER A 177 -10.96 -48.30 13.49
C SER A 177 -11.30 -48.03 14.96
N GLU A 178 -10.52 -48.43 15.91
CA GLU A 178 -10.79 -48.27 17.34
C GLU A 178 -10.35 -46.90 17.84
N VAL A 179 -9.34 -46.28 17.42
CA VAL A 179 -8.80 -44.95 17.76
C VAL A 179 -9.69 -43.86 17.16
N GLN A 180 -10.35 -44.19 16.04
CA GLN A 180 -11.32 -43.28 15.42
C GLN A 180 -12.64 -43.24 16.22
N LEU A 181 -13.00 -44.36 16.68
CA LEU A 181 -14.20 -44.39 17.53
C LEU A 181 -13.98 -43.63 18.84
N GLN A 182 -12.78 -43.74 19.41
CA GLN A 182 -12.44 -43.03 20.64
C GLN A 182 -12.35 -41.53 20.42
N LEU A 183 -11.93 -41.15 19.29
CA LEU A 183 -11.89 -39.72 18.91
C LEU A 183 -13.29 -39.15 18.77
N ASN A 184 -14.13 -39.92 18.14
CA ASN A 184 -15.52 -39.45 17.98
C ASN A 184 -16.24 -39.33 19.32
N ASP A 185 -15.94 -40.26 20.14
CA ASP A 185 -16.56 -40.22 21.47
C ASP A 185 -16.03 -39.04 22.30
N THR A 186 -14.79 -38.80 22.21
CA THR A 186 -14.13 -37.70 22.93
C THR A 186 -14.65 -36.34 22.44
N VAL A 187 -14.88 -36.22 21.13
CA VAL A 187 -15.39 -34.95 20.56
C VAL A 187 -16.81 -34.72 21.04
N LYS A 188 -17.57 -35.78 21.03
CA LYS A 188 -18.96 -35.65 21.50
C LYS A 188 -19.01 -35.23 22.96
N LEU A 189 -18.17 -35.82 23.72
CA LEU A 189 -18.13 -35.51 25.15
C LEU A 189 -17.66 -34.08 25.39
N LEU A 190 -16.62 -33.60 24.69
CA LEU A 190 -16.12 -32.22 24.83
C LEU A 190 -17.17 -31.20 24.43
N ASN A 191 -17.96 -31.54 23.38
CA ASN A 191 -19.04 -30.65 22.96
C ASN A 191 -20.13 -30.54 24.04
N GLN A 192 -20.36 -31.67 24.67
CA GLN A 192 -21.34 -31.66 25.76
C GLN A 192 -20.84 -30.86 26.96
N LEU A 193 -19.60 -30.94 27.22
CA LEU A 193 -19.02 -30.25 28.37
C LEU A 193 -18.97 -28.74 28.14
N VAL A 194 -18.76 -28.35 26.86
CA VAL A 194 -18.72 -26.91 26.54
C VAL A 194 -20.12 -26.32 26.70
N GLN A 195 -21.13 -27.11 26.47
CA GLN A 195 -22.50 -26.56 26.43
C GLN A 195 -23.16 -26.66 27.81
N HIS A 196 -22.75 -27.64 28.62
CA HIS A 196 -23.64 -27.93 29.76
C HIS A 196 -22.83 -27.99 31.06
N CYS A 197 -21.46 -27.67 31.06
CA CYS A 197 -20.65 -27.79 32.28
C CYS A 197 -20.77 -26.51 33.11
N PRO A 198 -21.20 -26.59 34.44
CA PRO A 198 -21.45 -25.44 35.32
C PRO A 198 -20.14 -24.76 35.75
N ASN A 199 -19.00 -25.55 35.65
CA ASN A 199 -17.70 -24.99 36.03
C ASN A 199 -17.04 -24.25 34.86
N VAL A 200 -16.92 -22.96 34.97
CA VAL A 200 -16.49 -22.06 33.87
C VAL A 200 -15.04 -22.38 33.49
N GLY A 201 -14.20 -22.84 34.46
CA GLY A 201 -12.81 -23.20 34.18
C GLY A 201 -12.68 -24.46 33.31
N VAL A 202 -13.48 -25.40 33.53
CA VAL A 202 -13.49 -26.65 32.74
C VAL A 202 -14.15 -26.42 31.39
N ARG A 203 -15.14 -25.55 31.35
CA ARG A 203 -15.84 -25.22 30.09
C ARG A 203 -14.91 -24.45 29.15
N SER A 204 -14.14 -23.53 29.63
CA SER A 204 -13.22 -22.71 28.81
C SER A 204 -12.03 -23.55 28.33
N ASN A 205 -11.53 -24.41 29.16
CA ASN A 205 -10.41 -25.28 28.78
C ASN A 205 -10.85 -26.39 27.83
N THR A 206 -12.07 -26.79 27.94
CA THR A 206 -12.66 -27.74 26.99
C THR A 206 -12.78 -27.12 25.60
N ALA A 207 -13.18 -25.85 25.55
CA ALA A 207 -13.26 -25.11 24.27
C ALA A 207 -11.87 -24.99 23.63
N TRP A 208 -10.90 -24.72 24.50
CA TRP A 208 -9.52 -24.62 24.01
C TRP A 208 -9.03 -25.97 23.48
N MET A 209 -9.30 -27.03 24.20
CA MET A 209 -8.87 -28.37 23.79
C MET A 209 -9.57 -28.81 22.51
N LEU A 210 -10.77 -28.37 22.33
CA LEU A 210 -11.48 -28.63 21.06
C LEU A 210 -10.80 -27.92 19.90
N GLY A 211 -10.45 -26.68 20.15
CA GLY A 211 -9.65 -25.97 19.15
C GLY A 211 -8.31 -26.63 18.86
N TYR A 212 -7.68 -27.05 19.96
CA TYR A 212 -6.40 -27.75 19.82
C TYR A 212 -6.56 -29.05 19.02
N LEU A 213 -7.48 -29.79 19.27
CA LEU A 213 -7.80 -31.01 18.51
C LEU A 213 -8.06 -30.70 17.04
N TYR A 214 -8.77 -29.61 16.76
CA TYR A 214 -9.04 -29.19 15.38
C TYR A 214 -7.74 -28.83 14.66
N MET A 215 -6.93 -28.09 15.36
CA MET A 215 -5.66 -27.67 14.77
C MET A 215 -4.75 -28.88 14.52
N ALA A 216 -4.73 -29.80 15.50
CA ALA A 216 -3.95 -31.03 15.32
C ALA A 216 -4.51 -31.88 14.17
N ALA A 217 -5.77 -31.91 13.93
CA ALA A 217 -6.38 -32.65 12.82
C ALA A 217 -6.08 -31.99 11.47
N THR A 218 -5.97 -30.66 11.50
CA THR A 218 -5.76 -29.93 10.23
C THR A 218 -4.27 -29.85 9.91
N SER A 219 -3.34 -29.97 11.02
CA SER A 219 -1.89 -29.83 10.92
C SER A 219 -1.24 -31.17 10.55
N MET A 220 -1.96 -32.33 10.59
CA MET A 220 -1.41 -33.64 10.15
C MET A 220 -1.63 -33.81 8.65
N ALA A 221 -0.87 -33.23 7.78
CA ALA A 221 -0.63 -33.51 6.36
C ALA A 221 -0.82 -34.98 6.03
N HIS A 222 -1.81 -35.71 6.66
CA HIS A 222 -2.05 -37.04 6.08
C HIS A 222 -3.02 -36.97 4.91
N SER A 223 -2.53 -36.95 3.70
CA SER A 223 -3.10 -37.55 2.47
C SER A 223 -4.33 -38.39 2.78
N ARG A 224 -5.29 -37.98 3.63
CA ARG A 224 -6.52 -38.79 3.70
C ARG A 224 -7.31 -38.70 2.40
N SER A 225 -6.99 -39.66 1.43
CA SER A 225 -7.93 -39.81 0.31
C SER A 225 -9.36 -39.39 0.69
N SER A 226 -9.85 -38.22 0.36
CA SER A 226 -11.19 -37.61 0.43
C SER A 226 -12.29 -38.66 0.33
N VAL A 227 -11.82 -40.12 0.19
CA VAL A 227 -12.92 -41.07 0.04
C VAL A 227 -12.66 -42.26 0.98
N PRO A 228 -13.67 -42.79 1.87
CA PRO A 228 -13.61 -43.91 2.81
C PRO A 228 -13.14 -45.21 2.15
N SER A 229 -12.23 -45.97 2.79
CA SER A 229 -11.61 -47.22 2.29
C SER A 229 -12.57 -48.39 2.36
N ASN A 230 -13.82 -48.17 2.96
CA ASN A 230 -14.89 -49.19 2.99
C ASN A 230 -16.27 -48.53 3.15
N TYR A 231 -17.37 -49.34 3.07
CA TYR A 231 -18.72 -48.77 3.19
C TYR A 231 -19.21 -48.87 4.64
N GLY A 232 -18.32 -48.65 5.59
CA GLY A 232 -18.67 -48.72 7.01
C GLY A 232 -19.63 -47.63 7.44
N TYR A 233 -19.74 -46.62 6.58
CA TYR A 233 -20.64 -45.49 6.88
C TYR A 233 -22.06 -45.78 6.41
N LEU A 234 -22.32 -46.83 5.76
CA LEU A 234 -23.69 -47.17 5.34
C LEU A 234 -24.40 -47.95 6.45
N PRO A 235 -25.81 -47.83 6.47
CA PRO A 235 -26.62 -48.54 7.47
C PRO A 235 -26.42 -50.06 7.39
N GLU A 236 -26.54 -50.71 8.60
CA GLU A 236 -26.35 -52.17 8.71
C GLU A 236 -27.29 -52.92 7.78
N THR A 237 -28.27 -52.28 7.18
CA THR A 237 -29.24 -52.91 6.28
C THR A 237 -28.71 -52.97 4.85
N SER A 238 -27.51 -52.32 4.61
CA SER A 238 -26.97 -52.23 3.25
C SER A 238 -26.15 -53.48 2.92
N VAL A 239 -26.49 -54.12 1.82
CA VAL A 239 -25.84 -55.37 1.39
C VAL A 239 -24.45 -55.05 0.81
N LEU A 240 -24.16 -53.71 0.58
CA LEU A 240 -22.90 -53.23 0.00
C LEU A 240 -21.77 -53.26 1.03
N ARG A 241 -22.14 -53.17 2.28
CA ARG A 241 -21.16 -53.15 3.38
C ARG A 241 -20.50 -54.53 3.55
N PRO A 242 -21.33 -55.53 3.73
CA PRO A 242 -20.73 -56.85 3.96
C PRO A 242 -20.06 -57.40 2.70
N THR A 243 -20.53 -57.01 1.52
CA THR A 243 -19.99 -57.48 0.24
C THR A 243 -18.60 -56.88 -0.01
N VAL A 244 -18.42 -55.59 0.23
CA VAL A 244 -17.14 -54.89 0.01
C VAL A 244 -16.17 -55.27 1.13
N ASP A 245 -16.67 -55.57 2.35
CA ASP A 245 -15.81 -56.05 3.44
C ASP A 245 -15.24 -57.44 3.12
N PHE A 246 -16.15 -58.23 2.51
CA PHE A 246 -15.70 -59.57 2.08
C PHE A 246 -14.62 -59.46 1.00
N ILE A 247 -14.72 -58.56 0.06
CA ILE A 247 -13.77 -58.40 -1.05
C ILE A 247 -12.45 -57.85 -0.51
N ILE A 248 -12.55 -56.94 0.44
CA ILE A 248 -11.35 -56.37 1.06
C ILE A 248 -10.60 -57.47 1.81
N GLU A 249 -11.39 -58.33 2.50
CA GLU A 249 -10.80 -59.46 3.24
C GLU A 249 -10.16 -60.47 2.28
N ALA A 250 -10.82 -60.60 1.16
CA ALA A 250 -10.27 -61.51 0.14
C ALA A 250 -8.95 -60.98 -0.41
N GLY A 251 -8.78 -59.66 -0.56
CA GLY A 251 -7.56 -59.01 -1.03
C GLY A 251 -6.44 -59.04 0.00
N ARG A 252 -6.79 -59.35 1.28
CA ARG A 252 -5.78 -59.43 2.35
C ARG A 252 -5.26 -60.86 2.52
N ARG A 253 -6.11 -61.83 2.39
CA ARG A 253 -5.81 -63.21 2.77
C ARG A 253 -5.40 -64.05 1.55
N GLY A 254 -5.68 -63.51 0.31
CA GLY A 254 -5.16 -64.13 -0.92
C GLY A 254 -5.93 -65.37 -1.33
N PRO A 255 -5.72 -66.02 -2.52
CA PRO A 255 -6.52 -67.10 -3.13
C PRO A 255 -6.35 -68.43 -2.39
N GLU A 256 -5.31 -68.50 -1.42
CA GLU A 256 -5.03 -69.72 -0.64
C GLU A 256 -6.00 -69.86 0.53
N ALA A 257 -6.55 -68.73 0.97
CA ALA A 257 -7.43 -68.66 2.14
C ALA A 257 -8.88 -68.42 1.73
N ILE A 258 -9.13 -67.82 0.60
CA ILE A 258 -10.49 -67.55 0.12
C ILE A 258 -10.64 -68.09 -1.31
N PRO A 259 -11.67 -68.98 -1.50
CA PRO A 259 -11.86 -69.58 -2.83
C PRO A 259 -12.27 -68.55 -3.87
N THR A 260 -11.74 -68.75 -5.12
CA THR A 260 -11.84 -67.82 -6.26
C THR A 260 -13.27 -67.70 -6.75
N PRO A 261 -14.12 -68.74 -6.64
CA PRO A 261 -15.49 -68.65 -7.14
C PRO A 261 -16.35 -67.69 -6.32
N TYR A 262 -16.06 -67.49 -5.06
CA TYR A 262 -16.83 -66.60 -4.18
C TYR A 262 -16.48 -65.14 -4.43
N VAL A 263 -15.26 -64.90 -4.73
CA VAL A 263 -14.82 -63.54 -5.07
C VAL A 263 -15.37 -63.14 -6.44
N LYS A 264 -15.41 -64.10 -7.30
CA LYS A 264 -15.97 -63.89 -8.65
C LYS A 264 -17.47 -63.60 -8.58
N ALA A 265 -18.24 -64.31 -7.77
CA ALA A 265 -19.68 -64.11 -7.61
C ALA A 265 -20.00 -62.74 -7.02
N SER A 266 -19.13 -62.31 -6.08
CA SER A 266 -19.31 -61.01 -5.44
C SER A 266 -19.04 -59.86 -6.40
N LEU A 267 -18.04 -59.99 -7.24
CA LEU A 267 -17.70 -58.97 -8.24
C LEU A 267 -18.73 -58.93 -9.36
N GLU A 268 -19.31 -60.07 -9.71
CA GLU A 268 -20.37 -60.14 -10.75
C GLU A 268 -21.67 -59.51 -10.23
N ALA A 269 -21.85 -59.74 -8.95
CA ALA A 269 -23.04 -59.14 -8.33
C ALA A 269 -22.93 -57.61 -8.30
N LEU A 270 -21.71 -57.14 -8.06
CA LEU A 270 -21.49 -55.69 -8.06
C LEU A 270 -21.58 -55.12 -9.47
N LEU A 271 -21.17 -55.82 -10.39
CA LEU A 271 -21.19 -55.38 -11.81
C LEU A 271 -22.62 -55.39 -12.36
N SER A 272 -23.46 -56.35 -11.90
CA SER A 272 -24.87 -56.42 -12.32
C SER A 272 -25.67 -55.24 -11.77
N ALA A 273 -25.14 -54.67 -10.69
CA ALA A 273 -25.77 -53.50 -10.07
C ALA A 273 -25.11 -52.21 -10.54
N ALA A 274 -24.19 -52.24 -11.54
CA ALA A 274 -23.33 -51.17 -12.07
C ALA A 274 -24.13 -50.17 -12.92
N GLY A 275 -25.52 -50.42 -13.14
CA GLY A 275 -26.38 -49.48 -13.85
C GLY A 275 -26.65 -48.21 -13.06
N ALA A 276 -26.29 -48.11 -11.72
CA ALA A 276 -26.41 -46.99 -10.80
C ALA A 276 -25.08 -46.74 -10.09
N THR A 277 -24.70 -45.37 -9.94
CA THR A 277 -23.44 -44.97 -9.30
C THR A 277 -23.43 -45.38 -7.83
N PHE A 278 -22.28 -46.15 -7.38
CA PHE A 278 -22.14 -46.60 -6.00
C PHE A 278 -21.72 -45.44 -5.09
N PRO A 279 -22.12 -45.38 -3.85
CA PRO A 279 -21.65 -44.39 -2.87
C PRO A 279 -20.13 -44.33 -2.78
N PRO A 280 -19.55 -43.11 -2.53
CA PRO A 280 -18.11 -42.84 -2.61
C PRO A 280 -17.30 -43.79 -1.74
N VAL A 281 -16.26 -44.54 -2.43
CA VAL A 281 -15.38 -45.47 -1.72
C VAL A 281 -14.06 -45.61 -2.51
N ASN A 282 -12.91 -45.74 -1.88
CA ASN A 282 -11.61 -45.88 -2.52
C ASN A 282 -11.49 -47.21 -3.26
N TRP A 283 -11.79 -47.14 -4.61
CA TRP A 283 -11.87 -48.38 -5.40
C TRP A 283 -10.46 -48.96 -5.61
N ALA A 284 -9.48 -48.08 -5.55
CA ALA A 284 -8.10 -48.53 -5.71
C ALA A 284 -7.65 -49.39 -4.52
N ALA A 285 -8.10 -49.02 -3.34
CA ALA A 285 -7.77 -49.78 -2.12
C ALA A 285 -8.47 -51.14 -2.11
N ILE A 286 -9.58 -51.22 -2.76
CA ILE A 286 -10.39 -52.45 -2.71
C ILE A 286 -9.96 -53.40 -3.82
N LEU A 287 -9.58 -52.86 -4.98
CA LEU A 287 -9.44 -53.73 -6.16
C LEU A 287 -7.97 -54.00 -6.44
N ALA A 288 -6.99 -53.13 -5.98
CA ALA A 288 -5.56 -53.24 -6.26
C ALA A 288 -4.98 -54.54 -5.68
N PRO A 289 -5.41 -54.91 -4.46
CA PRO A 289 -4.89 -56.16 -3.90
C PRO A 289 -5.39 -57.40 -4.66
N LEU A 290 -6.50 -57.32 -5.26
CA LEU A 290 -7.05 -58.44 -6.05
C LEU A 290 -6.33 -58.57 -7.39
N MET A 291 -5.85 -57.34 -7.90
CA MET A 291 -5.13 -57.30 -9.19
C MET A 291 -3.71 -57.83 -9.02
N ARG A 292 -3.21 -57.75 -7.75
CA ARG A 292 -1.83 -58.14 -7.47
C ARG A 292 -1.75 -59.62 -7.07
N LEU A 293 -2.94 -60.11 -6.59
CA LEU A 293 -2.94 -61.50 -6.11
C LEU A 293 -3.40 -62.46 -7.21
N SER A 294 -2.86 -63.79 -7.22
CA SER A 294 -3.07 -64.73 -8.35
C SER A 294 -4.46 -65.33 -8.30
N PHE A 295 -5.66 -64.61 -8.25
CA PHE A 295 -7.06 -65.10 -8.23
C PHE A 295 -7.53 -65.45 -9.63
N GLY A 296 -6.54 -65.36 -10.70
CA GLY A 296 -6.92 -65.74 -12.07
C GLY A 296 -7.31 -64.54 -12.92
N THR A 297 -7.11 -64.53 -14.25
CA THR A 297 -7.29 -63.47 -15.25
C THR A 297 -8.76 -63.02 -15.31
N ASP A 298 -9.68 -63.91 -14.92
CA ASP A 298 -11.12 -63.62 -14.95
C ASP A 298 -11.50 -62.60 -13.87
N ILE A 299 -10.91 -62.64 -12.71
CA ILE A 299 -11.16 -61.69 -11.61
C ILE A 299 -10.51 -60.34 -11.93
N GLN A 300 -9.36 -60.36 -12.57
CA GLN A 300 -8.69 -59.12 -13.01
C GLN A 300 -9.53 -58.39 -14.05
N ILE A 301 -10.14 -59.22 -14.93
CA ILE A 301 -10.98 -58.64 -15.99
C ILE A 301 -12.26 -58.06 -15.37
N LEU A 302 -12.79 -58.73 -14.39
CA LEU A 302 -14.00 -58.26 -13.70
C LEU A 302 -13.72 -57.00 -12.89
N CYS A 303 -12.53 -56.89 -12.34
CA CYS A 303 -12.10 -55.68 -11.62
C CYS A 303 -11.97 -54.49 -12.56
N LEU A 304 -11.48 -54.81 -13.74
CA LEU A 304 -11.34 -53.75 -14.75
C LEU A 304 -12.70 -53.32 -15.28
N LYS A 305 -13.58 -54.27 -15.48
CA LYS A 305 -14.95 -53.96 -15.96
C LYS A 305 -15.71 -53.14 -14.92
N LEU A 306 -15.49 -53.40 -13.69
CA LEU A 306 -16.15 -52.69 -12.60
C LEU A 306 -15.62 -51.27 -12.47
N VAL A 307 -14.27 -51.06 -12.73
CA VAL A 307 -13.63 -49.73 -12.70
C VAL A 307 -14.12 -48.89 -13.88
N VAL A 308 -14.26 -49.53 -14.98
CA VAL A 308 -14.70 -48.83 -16.20
C VAL A 308 -16.18 -48.47 -16.09
N SER A 309 -16.93 -49.34 -15.43
CA SER A 309 -18.38 -49.11 -15.29
C SER A 309 -18.66 -48.06 -14.22
N GLN A 310 -17.76 -47.80 -13.34
CA GLN A 310 -17.94 -46.80 -12.27
C GLN A 310 -17.10 -45.56 -12.55
N ALA A 311 -16.15 -45.50 -13.61
CA ALA A 311 -15.26 -44.41 -14.04
C ALA A 311 -16.05 -43.27 -14.68
N SER A 312 -17.46 -43.42 -15.02
CA SER A 312 -18.32 -42.34 -15.54
C SER A 312 -19.19 -41.75 -14.42
N ALA A 313 -18.63 -41.55 -13.14
CA ALA A 313 -19.54 -40.75 -12.30
C ALA A 313 -18.87 -40.41 -10.98
N ASN A 314 -17.52 -39.72 -10.94
CA ASN A 314 -17.34 -38.92 -9.71
C ASN A 314 -15.88 -38.55 -9.51
N MET A 315 -14.81 -38.93 -10.42
CA MET A 315 -13.44 -38.50 -10.12
C MET A 315 -12.54 -38.72 -11.33
N PHE A 316 -11.92 -37.59 -11.96
CA PHE A 316 -10.88 -37.60 -13.00
C PHE A 316 -9.53 -37.25 -12.37
N ASN A 317 -8.60 -38.40 -12.06
CA ASN A 317 -7.30 -38.19 -11.40
C ASN A 317 -6.15 -38.73 -12.26
N VAL A 318 -5.23 -37.88 -12.50
CA VAL A 318 -3.93 -38.29 -13.05
C VAL A 318 -2.84 -38.01 -12.01
N VAL A 319 -2.31 -39.18 -11.46
CA VAL A 319 -1.40 -38.97 -10.33
C VAL A 319 -0.08 -39.71 -10.59
N ASN A 320 1.09 -39.16 -10.22
CA ASN A 320 2.45 -39.74 -10.16
C ASN A 320 2.99 -40.03 -11.55
N VAL A 321 3.03 -39.02 -12.35
CA VAL A 321 3.63 -39.17 -13.69
C VAL A 321 5.09 -38.71 -13.65
N ASP A 322 5.98 -39.74 -13.90
CA ASP A 322 7.42 -39.42 -13.82
C ASP A 322 8.10 -39.72 -15.15
N TYR A 323 8.72 -38.70 -15.73
CA TYR A 323 9.52 -38.88 -16.94
C TYR A 323 11.01 -38.78 -16.58
N ARG A 324 11.77 -39.98 -16.86
CA ARG A 324 13.23 -40.01 -16.62
C ARG A 324 13.97 -40.47 -17.87
N ASP A 325 14.65 -39.58 -18.48
CA ASP A 325 15.38 -40.01 -19.68
C ASP A 325 16.89 -40.03 -19.40
N ARG A 326 17.63 -41.26 -19.74
CA ARG A 326 19.10 -41.44 -19.78
C ARG A 326 19.56 -41.87 -21.18
N TYR A 327 19.42 -41.02 -22.27
CA TYR A 327 19.78 -41.49 -23.63
C TYR A 327 21.27 -41.79 -23.72
N PRO A 328 21.70 -42.92 -23.86
CA PRO A 328 23.12 -43.28 -24.06
C PRO A 328 23.59 -43.01 -25.48
N ASP A 329 22.59 -42.67 -26.57
CA ASP A 329 23.04 -42.55 -27.95
C ASP A 329 22.61 -41.20 -28.54
N PRO A 330 23.46 -40.45 -29.32
CA PRO A 330 23.14 -39.18 -29.96
C PRO A 330 21.89 -39.27 -30.85
N VAL A 331 20.77 -38.48 -30.58
CA VAL A 331 19.56 -38.29 -31.41
C VAL A 331 19.96 -38.16 -32.89
N PRO A 332 19.56 -39.04 -33.82
CA PRO A 332 19.85 -39.00 -35.26
C PRO A 332 19.60 -37.62 -35.86
N GLU A 333 20.62 -36.96 -36.55
CA GLU A 333 20.67 -35.68 -37.30
C GLU A 333 19.46 -35.54 -38.22
N ALA A 334 18.24 -35.26 -37.66
CA ALA A 334 17.12 -35.03 -38.59
C ALA A 334 17.03 -33.56 -38.97
N GLY A 335 18.03 -33.01 -39.75
CA GLY A 335 17.94 -31.66 -40.35
C GLY A 335 16.55 -31.29 -40.79
N GLY A 336 15.84 -30.39 -39.97
CA GLY A 336 14.60 -29.70 -40.39
C GLY A 336 13.39 -30.15 -39.61
N THR A 337 13.43 -30.95 -38.55
CA THR A 337 12.27 -31.44 -37.80
C THR A 337 12.23 -30.81 -36.40
N ASP A 338 11.03 -30.19 -36.06
CA ASP A 338 10.78 -29.65 -34.71
C ASP A 338 10.85 -30.75 -33.65
N ILE A 339 11.66 -30.52 -32.68
CA ILE A 339 11.80 -31.50 -31.59
C ILE A 339 10.92 -31.09 -30.41
N GLN A 340 9.89 -32.03 -30.04
CA GLN A 340 9.07 -31.81 -28.83
C GLN A 340 9.31 -32.93 -27.82
N ILE A 341 9.79 -32.50 -26.61
CA ILE A 341 9.92 -33.47 -25.52
C ILE A 341 8.86 -33.18 -24.45
N LEU A 342 7.87 -34.12 -24.27
CA LEU A 342 6.77 -33.88 -23.32
C LEU A 342 6.67 -35.04 -22.32
N CYS A 343 6.60 -34.66 -20.94
CA CYS A 343 6.31 -35.68 -19.92
C CYS A 343 4.87 -36.16 -19.99
N LEU A 344 3.97 -35.25 -20.09
CA LEU A 344 2.54 -35.61 -20.16
C LEU A 344 1.77 -34.53 -20.92
N LYS A 345 1.03 -35.07 -22.02
CA LYS A 345 0.08 -34.19 -22.73
C LYS A 345 -1.34 -34.74 -22.62
N LEU A 346 -2.13 -33.84 -22.00
CA LEU A 346 -3.55 -34.25 -21.87
C LEU A 346 -4.47 -33.23 -22.54
N VAL A 347 -5.28 -33.81 -23.48
CA VAL A 347 -6.29 -32.96 -24.14
C VAL A 347 -7.69 -33.48 -23.79
N VAL A 348 -8.36 -32.56 -23.03
CA VAL A 348 -9.72 -32.96 -22.60
C VAL A 348 -10.76 -32.07 -23.27
N SER A 349 -11.61 -32.83 -24.12
CA SER A 349 -12.65 -32.02 -24.79
C SER A 349 -13.75 -31.61 -23.80
N GLN A 350 -14.35 -32.53 -23.10
CA GLN A 350 -15.36 -32.27 -22.07
C GLN A 350 -15.12 -33.18 -20.87
N ALA A 351 -15.03 -32.56 -19.69
CA ALA A 351 -14.86 -33.34 -18.46
C ALA A 351 -15.83 -32.86 -17.38
N SER A 352 -16.80 -33.78 -17.05
CA SER A 352 -17.69 -33.49 -15.92
C SER A 352 -17.46 -34.49 -14.78
N ALA A 353 -16.75 -33.99 -13.75
CA ALA A 353 -16.40 -34.84 -12.61
C ALA A 353 -16.46 -34.03 -11.30
N ASN A 354 -16.86 -34.73 -10.26
CA ASN A 354 -16.79 -34.10 -8.94
C ASN A 354 -15.35 -33.68 -8.60
N MET A 355 -14.34 -34.52 -8.93
CA MET A 355 -12.93 -34.20 -8.69
C MET A 355 -12.11 -34.37 -9.96
N PHE A 356 -11.47 -33.22 -10.45
CA PHE A 356 -10.53 -33.23 -11.57
C PHE A 356 -9.12 -32.90 -11.07
N ASN A 357 -8.32 -34.10 -10.96
CA ASN A 357 -7.01 -33.89 -10.34
C ASN A 357 -5.88 -34.37 -11.25
N VAL A 358 -4.89 -33.52 -11.37
CA VAL A 358 -3.59 -33.92 -11.92
C VAL A 358 -2.51 -33.62 -10.87
N VAL A 359 -2.03 -34.76 -10.35
CA VAL A 359 -1.16 -34.56 -9.19
C VAL A 359 0.16 -35.29 -9.44
N ASP A 360 1.25 -34.67 -9.05
CA ASP A 360 2.61 -35.22 -9.00
C ASP A 360 3.13 -35.56 -10.39
N VAL A 361 3.44 -34.61 -11.17
CA VAL A 361 4.06 -34.79 -12.49
C VAL A 361 5.51 -34.30 -12.44
N ASP A 362 6.35 -35.30 -12.60
CA ASP A 362 7.76 -34.96 -12.47
C ASP A 362 8.53 -35.22 -13.75
N TYR A 363 9.20 -34.16 -14.22
CA TYR A 363 10.11 -34.29 -15.37
C TYR A 363 11.56 -34.20 -14.89
N ARG A 364 12.33 -35.35 -15.17
CA ARG A 364 13.75 -35.35 -14.80
C ARG A 364 14.62 -35.78 -15.97
N ASP A 365 15.39 -34.82 -16.38
CA ASP A 365 16.25 -35.19 -17.51
C ASP A 365 17.72 -35.02 -17.11
N ARG A 366 18.62 -36.12 -17.48
CA ARG A 366 20.09 -36.07 -17.38
C ARG A 366 20.73 -36.33 -18.73
N HIS A 367 20.70 -35.31 -19.66
CA HIS A 367 21.24 -35.57 -21.00
C HIS A 367 22.77 -35.51 -20.99
N PRO A 368 23.55 -36.52 -21.21
CA PRO A 368 25.03 -36.59 -21.19
C PRO A 368 25.64 -36.19 -22.53
N ASP A 369 24.79 -35.95 -23.75
CA ASP A 369 25.49 -35.72 -25.03
C ASP A 369 24.91 -34.51 -25.75
N PRO A 370 25.71 -33.65 -26.48
CA PRO A 370 25.33 -32.45 -27.23
C PRO A 370 24.24 -32.73 -28.26
N VAL A 371 22.98 -32.05 -28.18
CA VAL A 371 21.93 -32.04 -29.21
C VAL A 371 22.56 -31.88 -30.60
N PRO A 372 22.34 -32.76 -31.58
CA PRO A 372 22.88 -32.72 -32.95
C PRO A 372 22.66 -31.35 -33.61
N GLU A 373 23.71 -30.65 -34.23
CA GLU A 373 23.87 -29.40 -35.00
C GLU A 373 22.80 -29.27 -36.08
N ALA A 374 21.48 -29.09 -35.68
CA ALA A 374 20.57 -28.96 -36.84
C ALA A 374 20.03 -27.53 -36.93
N GLY A 375 20.83 -26.52 -37.37
CA GLY A 375 20.38 -25.18 -37.77
C GLY A 375 18.97 -25.17 -38.34
N GLY A 376 17.93 -24.41 -37.56
CA GLY A 376 16.58 -24.16 -38.07
C GLY A 376 15.54 -25.07 -37.43
N THR A 377 15.79 -25.78 -36.35
CA THR A 377 14.88 -26.68 -35.65
C THR A 377 14.37 -26.04 -34.36
N ASP A 378 12.91 -25.98 -34.23
CA ASP A 378 12.31 -25.50 -32.98
C ASP A 378 12.29 -26.62 -31.92
N ILE A 379 12.80 -26.24 -30.75
CA ILE A 379 12.81 -27.23 -29.67
C ILE A 379 11.83 -26.81 -28.58
N GLN A 380 10.85 -27.77 -28.25
CA GLN A 380 9.92 -27.52 -27.14
C GLN A 380 10.05 -28.63 -26.09
N ILE A 381 10.37 -28.17 -24.87
CA ILE A 381 10.40 -29.13 -23.76
C ILE A 381 9.31 -28.75 -22.74
N LEU A 382 8.41 -29.70 -22.56
CA LEU A 382 7.28 -29.42 -21.68
C LEU A 382 7.11 -30.55 -20.67
N CYS A 383 7.01 -30.13 -19.31
CA CYS A 383 6.72 -31.15 -18.29
C CYS A 383 5.26 -31.60 -18.34
N LEU A 384 4.38 -30.68 -18.41
CA LEU A 384 2.95 -31.00 -18.48
C LEU A 384 2.24 -29.98 -19.36
N LYS A 385 1.54 -30.60 -20.44
CA LYS A 385 0.61 -29.79 -21.24
C LYS A 385 -0.83 -30.30 -21.10
N LEU A 386 -1.62 -29.37 -20.49
CA LEU A 386 -3.04 -29.75 -20.30
C LEU A 386 -3.96 -28.77 -21.01
N VAL A 387 -4.71 -29.37 -21.99
CA VAL A 387 -5.67 -28.54 -22.72
C VAL A 387 -7.08 -29.06 -22.44
N VAL A 388 -7.88 -28.07 -21.81
CA VAL A 388 -9.26 -28.45 -21.48
C VAL A 388 -10.24 -27.49 -22.15
N SER A 389 -11.06 -28.16 -23.07
CA SER A 389 -12.07 -27.31 -23.72
C SER A 389 -13.19 -26.92 -22.73
N GLN A 390 -13.82 -27.95 -22.11
CA GLN A 390 -14.88 -27.71 -21.12
C GLN A 390 -14.71 -28.66 -19.93
N ALA A 391 -14.66 -28.00 -18.70
CA ALA A 391 -14.54 -28.84 -17.51
C ALA A 391 -15.49 -28.35 -16.42
N SER A 392 -16.35 -29.28 -16.00
CA SER A 392 -17.20 -28.96 -14.85
C SER A 392 -16.90 -29.92 -13.69
N ALA A 393 -16.36 -29.32 -12.64
CA ALA A 393 -16.00 -30.14 -11.48
C ALA A 393 -16.13 -29.34 -10.18
N ASN A 394 -16.52 -30.08 -9.10
CA ASN A 394 -16.47 -29.41 -7.79
C ASN A 394 -15.04 -29.02 -7.41
N MET A 395 -14.05 -29.94 -7.64
CA MET A 395 -12.63 -29.65 -7.37
C MET A 395 -11.79 -29.85 -8.63
N PHE A 396 -11.14 -28.76 -9.10
CA PHE A 396 -10.20 -28.82 -10.22
C PHE A 396 -8.79 -28.51 -9.71
N ASN A 397 -8.00 -29.69 -9.70
CA ASN A 397 -6.69 -29.49 -9.06
C ASN A 397 -5.55 -29.93 -9.99
N VAL A 398 -4.57 -29.08 -10.06
CA VAL A 398 -3.26 -29.45 -10.62
C VAL A 398 -2.18 -29.16 -9.56
N VAL A 399 -1.68 -30.29 -9.10
CA VAL A 399 -0.84 -30.12 -7.91
C VAL A 399 0.49 -30.84 -8.13
N ASN A 400 1.61 -30.20 -7.70
CA ASN A 400 2.96 -30.76 -7.63
C ASN A 400 3.52 -31.09 -9.02
N VAL A 401 3.76 -30.12 -9.80
CA VAL A 401 4.41 -30.30 -11.11
C VAL A 401 5.86 -29.81 -11.02
N ASP A 402 6.69 -30.80 -11.22
CA ASP A 402 8.11 -30.48 -11.00
C ASP A 402 8.92 -30.72 -12.28
N TYR A 403 9.59 -29.65 -12.65
CA TYR A 403 10.54 -29.77 -13.77
C TYR A 403 11.97 -29.65 -13.25
N ARG A 404 12.78 -30.76 -13.56
CA ARG A 404 14.17 -30.73 -13.13
C ARG A 404 15.10 -31.12 -14.29
N ASP A 405 15.93 -30.14 -14.56
CA ASP A 405 16.85 -30.48 -15.65
C ASP A 405 18.29 -30.19 -15.22
N ARG A 406 19.26 -31.22 -15.61
CA ARG A 406 20.71 -31.02 -15.45
C ARG A 406 21.42 -31.18 -16.79
N TYR A 407 21.69 -30.07 -17.50
CA TYR A 407 22.34 -30.18 -18.82
C TYR A 407 23.86 -30.05 -18.66
N PRO A 408 24.72 -30.97 -18.91
CA PRO A 408 26.17 -31.00 -18.68
C PRO A 408 26.96 -30.47 -19.88
N ASP A 409 26.27 -30.13 -21.22
CA ASP A 409 27.15 -29.75 -22.34
C ASP A 409 26.57 -28.54 -23.07
N PRO A 410 27.43 -27.57 -23.72
CA PRO A 410 27.05 -26.38 -24.49
C PRO A 410 26.07 -26.71 -25.62
N VAL A 411 24.79 -26.06 -25.62
CA VAL A 411 23.80 -26.09 -26.72
C VAL A 411 24.52 -25.91 -28.06
N PRO A 412 24.40 -26.82 -29.06
CA PRO A 412 25.03 -26.77 -30.39
C PRO A 412 24.77 -25.45 -31.12
N GLU A 413 25.77 -24.73 -31.78
CA GLU A 413 25.98 -23.51 -32.58
C GLU A 413 24.99 -23.44 -33.74
N ALA A 414 23.63 -23.60 -33.48
CA ALA A 414 22.79 -23.60 -34.71
C ALA A 414 21.94 -22.33 -34.75
N GLY A 415 22.42 -21.21 -35.32
CA GLY A 415 21.74 -19.96 -35.69
C GLY A 415 20.36 -20.18 -36.27
N GLY A 416 19.18 -19.53 -35.54
CA GLY A 416 17.80 -19.51 -36.08
C GLY A 416 16.90 -20.52 -35.39
N THR A 417 17.16 -20.99 -34.17
CA THR A 417 16.38 -22.00 -33.45
C THR A 417 15.62 -21.34 -32.30
N ASP A 418 14.18 -21.58 -32.26
CA ASP A 418 13.35 -21.15 -31.12
C ASP A 418 13.30 -22.26 -30.05
N ILE A 419 13.75 -21.85 -28.88
CA ILE A 419 13.70 -22.84 -27.79
C ILE A 419 12.66 -22.41 -26.76
N GLN A 420 11.69 -23.40 -26.47
CA GLN A 420 10.68 -23.14 -25.43
C GLN A 420 10.75 -24.24 -24.36
N ILE A 421 10.99 -23.76 -23.14
CA ILE A 421 10.96 -24.69 -22.02
C ILE A 421 9.86 -24.29 -21.03
N LEU A 422 8.95 -25.25 -20.84
CA LEU A 422 7.80 -24.94 -19.99
C LEU A 422 7.60 -26.07 -18.98
N CYS A 423 7.48 -25.62 -17.66
CA CYS A 423 7.14 -26.63 -16.64
C CYS A 423 5.68 -27.05 -16.73
N LEU A 424 4.83 -26.10 -16.81
CA LEU A 424 3.39 -26.41 -16.91
C LEU A 424 2.72 -25.41 -17.84
N LYS A 425 2.03 -26.04 -18.89
CA LYS A 425 1.12 -25.25 -19.73
C LYS A 425 -0.33 -25.75 -19.60
N LEU A 426 -1.10 -24.77 -19.03
CA LEU A 426 -2.51 -25.14 -18.86
C LEU A 426 -3.41 -24.17 -19.62
N VAL A 427 -4.14 -24.82 -20.57
CA VAL A 427 -5.09 -24.01 -21.35
C VAL A 427 -6.50 -24.52 -21.10
N VAL A 428 -7.29 -23.51 -20.51
CA VAL A 428 -8.70 -23.88 -20.24
C VAL A 428 -9.63 -22.90 -20.94
N SER A 429 -10.47 -23.55 -21.88
CA SER A 429 -11.43 -22.64 -22.55
C SER A 429 -12.56 -22.26 -21.60
N GLN A 430 -13.21 -23.30 -21.02
CA GLN A 430 -14.30 -23.07 -20.06
C GLN A 430 -14.17 -24.02 -18.87
N ALA A 431 -14.15 -23.38 -17.64
CA ALA A 431 -14.06 -24.23 -16.45
C ALA A 431 -15.02 -23.74 -15.37
N SER A 432 -15.88 -24.68 -14.93
CA SER A 432 -16.75 -24.37 -13.79
C SER A 432 -16.45 -25.30 -12.63
N ALA A 433 -15.95 -24.67 -11.57
CA ALA A 433 -15.61 -25.47 -10.40
C ALA A 433 -15.78 -24.66 -9.11
N ASN A 434 -16.21 -25.41 -8.03
CA ASN A 434 -16.21 -24.73 -6.73
C ASN A 434 -14.78 -24.34 -6.30
N MET A 435 -13.77 -25.26 -6.45
CA MET A 435 -12.36 -24.95 -6.17
C MET A 435 -11.49 -25.21 -7.40
N PHE A 436 -10.84 -24.14 -7.84
CA PHE A 436 -9.87 -24.24 -8.93
C PHE A 436 -8.47 -23.96 -8.40
N ASN A 437 -7.68 -25.16 -8.41
CA ASN A 437 -6.38 -24.98 -7.74
C ASN A 437 -5.23 -25.41 -8.66
N VAL A 438 -4.25 -24.55 -8.71
CA VAL A 438 -2.94 -24.90 -9.26
C VAL A 438 -1.88 -24.63 -8.19
N VAL A 439 -1.38 -25.79 -7.72
CA VAL A 439 -0.55 -25.63 -6.52
C VAL A 439 0.79 -26.35 -6.74
N ASP A 440 1.89 -25.69 -6.28
CA ASP A 440 3.25 -26.26 -6.19
C ASP A 440 3.82 -26.56 -7.57
N VAL A 441 4.06 -25.62 -8.32
CA VAL A 441 4.74 -25.77 -9.61
C VAL A 441 6.19 -25.30 -9.46
N ASP A 442 7.03 -26.28 -9.67
CA ASP A 442 8.44 -25.96 -9.41
C ASP A 442 9.29 -26.19 -10.66
N TYR A 443 9.93 -25.10 -11.00
CA TYR A 443 10.91 -25.20 -12.09
C TYR A 443 12.32 -25.09 -11.51
N ARG A 444 13.16 -26.19 -11.80
CA ARG A 444 14.54 -26.16 -11.32
C ARG A 444 15.51 -26.53 -12.44
N ASP A 445 16.34 -25.54 -12.65
CA ASP A 445 17.32 -25.83 -13.72
C ASP A 445 18.73 -25.53 -13.22
N ARG A 446 19.73 -26.49 -13.56
CA ARG A 446 21.16 -26.26 -13.31
C ARG A 446 21.95 -26.33 -14.61
N HIS A 447 22.38 -25.09 -15.12
CA HIS A 447 23.15 -25.12 -16.38
C HIS A 447 24.65 -25.01 -16.08
N PRO A 448 25.56 -26.00 -16.38
CA PRO A 448 26.99 -26.04 -16.06
C PRO A 448 27.85 -25.42 -17.16
N ASP A 449 27.30 -24.88 -18.49
CA ASP A 449 28.27 -24.39 -19.49
C ASP A 449 27.71 -23.19 -20.25
N PRO A 450 28.55 -22.17 -20.84
CA PRO A 450 28.21 -20.96 -21.58
C PRO A 450 27.30 -21.25 -22.78
N VAL A 451 25.99 -20.56 -22.84
CA VAL A 451 25.07 -20.55 -23.99
C VAL A 451 25.87 -20.33 -25.28
N PRO A 452 25.87 -21.23 -26.34
CA PRO A 452 26.62 -21.17 -27.59
C PRO A 452 26.37 -19.87 -28.35
N GLU A 453 27.36 -19.18 -29.01
CA GLU A 453 27.63 -18.01 -29.86
C GLU A 453 26.74 -18.00 -31.10
N ALA A 454 25.39 -18.46 -30.99
CA ALA A 454 24.68 -18.54 -32.29
C ALA A 454 23.65 -17.42 -32.39
N GLY A 455 23.96 -16.27 -32.95
CA GLY A 455 23.16 -15.11 -33.39
C GLY A 455 21.84 -15.50 -34.04
N GLY A 456 20.57 -15.01 -33.38
CA GLY A 456 19.22 -15.11 -33.98
C GLY A 456 18.37 -16.16 -33.30
N THR A 457 18.58 -16.52 -32.00
CA THR A 457 17.82 -17.55 -31.27
C THR A 457 16.92 -16.89 -30.22
N ASP A 458 15.49 -17.22 -30.31
CA ASP A 458 14.54 -16.79 -29.27
C ASP A 458 14.38 -17.88 -28.20
N ILE A 459 14.76 -17.48 -26.99
CA ILE A 459 14.62 -18.46 -25.90
C ILE A 459 13.51 -18.00 -24.95
N GLN A 460 12.52 -18.99 -24.70
CA GLN A 460 11.46 -18.71 -23.74
C GLN A 460 11.44 -19.79 -22.66
N ILE A 461 11.64 -19.29 -21.44
CA ILE A 461 11.54 -20.21 -20.31
C ILE A 461 10.41 -19.78 -19.38
N LEU A 462 9.49 -20.75 -19.20
CA LEU A 462 8.32 -20.44 -18.39
C LEU A 462 8.08 -21.54 -17.36
N CYS A 463 7.93 -21.07 -16.07
CA CYS A 463 7.59 -22.05 -15.04
C CYS A 463 6.12 -22.47 -15.14
N LEU A 464 5.28 -21.49 -15.24
CA LEU A 464 3.85 -21.79 -15.37
C LEU A 464 3.20 -20.79 -16.32
N LYS A 465 2.49 -21.42 -17.35
CA LYS A 465 1.61 -20.63 -18.22
C LYS A 465 0.17 -21.14 -18.13
N LEU A 466 -0.60 -20.16 -17.61
CA LEU A 466 -2.02 -20.53 -17.46
C LEU A 466 -2.90 -19.57 -18.26
N VAL A 467 -3.61 -20.22 -19.21
CA VAL A 467 -4.54 -19.43 -20.03
C VAL A 467 -5.97 -19.94 -19.82
N VAL A 468 -6.75 -18.95 -19.26
CA VAL A 468 -8.16 -19.31 -19.03
C VAL A 468 -9.07 -18.32 -19.74
N SER A 469 -9.89 -18.92 -20.70
CA SER A 469 -10.81 -18.00 -21.40
C SER A 469 -11.97 -17.62 -20.49
N GLN A 470 -12.67 -18.66 -19.95
CA GLN A 470 -13.78 -18.42 -19.02
C GLN A 470 -13.68 -19.37 -17.83
N ALA A 471 -13.68 -18.74 -16.60
CA ALA A 471 -13.62 -19.59 -15.41
C ALA A 471 -14.61 -19.10 -14.36
N SER A 472 -15.47 -20.04 -13.90
CA SER A 472 -16.36 -19.74 -12.78
C SER A 472 -16.07 -20.66 -11.60
N ALA A 473 -15.63 -20.00 -10.55
CA ALA A 473 -15.30 -20.79 -9.36
C ALA A 473 -15.52 -19.99 -8.09
N ASN A 474 -15.96 -20.69 -7.00
CA ASN A 474 -15.99 -20.01 -5.70
C ASN A 474 -14.58 -19.59 -5.23
N MET A 475 -13.57 -20.52 -5.36
CA MET A 475 -12.17 -20.22 -5.02
C MET A 475 -11.25 -20.51 -6.21
N PHE A 476 -10.55 -19.47 -6.63
CA PHE A 476 -9.54 -19.61 -7.70
C PHE A 476 -8.15 -19.34 -7.13
N ASN A 477 -7.37 -20.56 -7.12
CA ASN A 477 -6.09 -20.40 -6.41
C ASN A 477 -4.92 -20.83 -7.31
N VAL A 478 -3.95 -19.98 -7.34
CA VAL A 478 -2.62 -20.32 -7.85
C VAL A 478 -1.58 -20.07 -6.76
N VAL A 479 -1.08 -21.24 -6.29
CA VAL A 479 -0.29 -21.10 -5.06
C VAL A 479 1.04 -21.81 -5.25
N ASP A 480 2.12 -21.16 -4.76
CA ASP A 480 3.47 -21.72 -4.66
C ASP A 480 4.06 -22.02 -6.04
N VAL A 481 4.35 -21.06 -6.74
CA VAL A 481 5.06 -21.20 -8.04
C VAL A 481 6.51 -20.75 -7.85
N ASP A 482 7.38 -21.73 -8.04
CA ASP A 482 8.78 -21.43 -7.74
C ASP A 482 9.66 -21.65 -8.99
N TYR A 483 10.28 -20.56 -9.28
CA TYR A 483 11.28 -20.64 -10.34
C TYR A 483 12.68 -20.53 -9.73
N ARG A 484 13.54 -21.62 -10.05
CA ARG A 484 14.91 -21.59 -9.53
C ARG A 484 15.90 -21.96 -10.63
N ASP A 485 16.76 -20.95 -10.79
CA ASP A 485 17.76 -21.24 -11.81
C ASP A 485 19.16 -20.90 -11.27
N ARG A 486 20.17 -21.83 -11.55
CA ARG A 486 21.57 -21.57 -11.16
C ARG A 486 22.49 -21.63 -12.39
N HIS A 487 23.14 -20.38 -12.67
CA HIS A 487 24.07 -20.37 -13.81
C HIS A 487 25.51 -20.51 -13.32
N LEU A 488 26.34 -21.50 -13.76
CA LEU A 488 27.69 -21.77 -13.28
C LEU A 488 28.75 -21.17 -14.21
N ASP A 489 28.34 -20.50 -15.53
CA ASP A 489 29.35 -19.93 -16.42
C ASP A 489 28.81 -18.65 -17.08
N PRO A 490 29.71 -17.60 -17.61
CA PRO A 490 29.37 -16.33 -18.23
C PRO A 490 28.56 -16.51 -19.51
N VAL A 491 27.31 -15.70 -19.67
CA VAL A 491 26.49 -15.62 -20.88
C VAL A 491 27.37 -15.26 -22.09
N PRO A 492 27.49 -16.09 -23.19
CA PRO A 492 28.32 -15.87 -24.38
C PRO A 492 27.93 -14.60 -25.14
N GLU A 493 28.80 -13.76 -25.78
CA GLU A 493 28.90 -12.53 -26.59
C GLU A 493 28.10 -12.64 -27.88
N ALA A 494 26.88 -13.34 -27.87
CA ALA A 494 26.28 -13.54 -29.20
C ALA A 494 25.16 -12.53 -29.43
N GLY A 495 25.37 -11.43 -30.14
CA GLY A 495 24.52 -10.37 -30.72
C GLY A 495 23.32 -10.93 -31.48
N GLY A 496 21.94 -10.55 -30.97
CA GLY A 496 20.69 -10.79 -31.73
C GLY A 496 19.83 -11.86 -31.10
N THR A 497 19.93 -12.19 -29.73
CA THR A 497 19.13 -13.21 -29.03
C THR A 497 18.12 -12.55 -28.10
N ASP A 498 16.74 -12.92 -28.34
CA ASP A 498 15.69 -12.49 -27.39
C ASP A 498 15.43 -13.56 -26.33
N ILE A 499 15.71 -13.12 -25.07
CA ILE A 499 15.48 -14.09 -23.99
C ILE A 499 14.32 -13.61 -23.11
N GLN A 500 13.32 -14.59 -22.95
CA GLN A 500 12.20 -14.29 -22.05
C GLN A 500 12.10 -15.35 -20.95
N ILE A 501 12.24 -14.81 -19.73
CA ILE A 501 12.08 -15.74 -18.59
C ILE A 501 10.89 -15.30 -17.75
N LEU A 502 9.97 -16.28 -17.62
CA LEU A 502 8.75 -15.95 -16.87
C LEU A 502 8.49 -17.03 -15.82
N CYS A 503 8.37 -16.49 -14.55
CA CYS A 503 8.02 -17.44 -13.49
C CYS A 503 6.55 -17.85 -13.57
N LEU A 504 5.70 -16.89 -13.66
CA LEU A 504 4.26 -17.17 -13.81
C LEU A 504 3.63 -16.17 -14.77
N LYS A 505 2.93 -16.80 -15.80
CA LYS A 505 2.08 -16.00 -16.69
C LYS A 505 0.64 -16.50 -16.65
N LEU A 506 -0.14 -15.55 -16.13
CA LEU A 506 -1.56 -15.90 -16.02
C LEU A 506 -2.42 -14.98 -16.88
N VAL A 507 -3.09 -15.62 -17.85
CA VAL A 507 -3.99 -14.86 -18.73
C VAL A 507 -5.41 -15.36 -18.57
N VAL A 508 -6.21 -14.37 -18.01
CA VAL A 508 -7.62 -14.73 -17.83
C VAL A 508 -8.51 -13.73 -18.57
N SER A 509 -9.30 -14.29 -19.54
CA SER A 509 -10.20 -13.37 -20.26
C SER A 509 -11.40 -12.98 -19.39
N GLN A 510 -12.12 -14.01 -18.86
CA GLN A 510 -13.27 -13.78 -17.98
C GLN A 510 -13.20 -14.72 -16.78
N ALA A 511 -13.22 -14.10 -15.56
CA ALA A 511 -13.19 -14.95 -14.37
C ALA A 511 -14.19 -14.44 -13.33
N SER A 512 -15.06 -15.38 -12.90
CA SER A 512 -15.98 -15.06 -11.79
C SER A 512 -15.69 -15.98 -10.60
N ALA A 513 -15.26 -15.34 -9.58
CA ALA A 513 -14.96 -16.12 -8.38
C ALA A 513 -15.21 -15.30 -7.12
N ASN A 514 -15.68 -16.00 -6.00
CA ASN A 514 -15.76 -15.30 -4.72
C ASN A 514 -14.37 -14.88 -4.21
N MET A 515 -13.34 -15.81 -4.28
CA MET A 515 -11.95 -15.51 -3.92
C MET A 515 -11.00 -15.87 -5.05
N PHE A 516 -10.26 -14.86 -5.46
CA PHE A 516 -9.23 -15.05 -6.49
C PHE A 516 -7.85 -14.79 -5.89
N ASN A 517 -7.07 -16.02 -5.82
CA ASN A 517 -5.81 -15.88 -5.08
C ASN A 517 -4.61 -16.31 -5.93
N VAL A 518 -3.63 -15.45 -5.94
CA VAL A 518 -2.28 -15.80 -6.42
C VAL A 518 -1.29 -15.57 -5.28
N VAL A 519 -0.79 -16.75 -4.81
CA VAL A 519 -0.03 -16.63 -3.57
C VAL A 519 1.32 -17.34 -3.73
N ASN A 520 2.39 -16.68 -3.22
CA ASN A 520 3.73 -17.25 -3.08
C ASN A 520 4.36 -17.56 -4.45
N VAL A 521 4.59 -16.55 -5.17
CA VAL A 521 5.33 -16.68 -6.44
C VAL A 521 6.79 -16.25 -6.21
N ASP A 522 7.66 -17.23 -6.37
CA ASP A 522 9.06 -16.95 -6.04
C ASP A 522 9.97 -17.15 -7.26
N TYR A 523 10.60 -16.06 -7.54
CA TYR A 523 11.63 -16.13 -8.59
C TYR A 523 13.01 -16.01 -7.96
N ARG A 524 13.91 -17.09 -8.29
CA ARG A 524 15.27 -17.05 -7.74
C ARG A 524 16.29 -17.38 -8.83
N ASP A 525 17.11 -16.36 -8.97
CA ASP A 525 18.14 -16.61 -9.98
C ASP A 525 19.52 -16.24 -9.42
N ARG A 526 20.61 -17.10 -9.79
CA ARG A 526 21.98 -16.79 -9.37
C ARG A 526 22.91 -16.79 -10.58
N TYR A 527 23.62 -15.48 -10.83
CA TYR A 527 24.61 -15.41 -11.91
C TYR A 527 26.02 -15.29 -11.31
N PRO A 528 26.93 -16.11 -11.65
CA PRO A 528 28.28 -16.06 -11.08
C PRO A 528 29.19 -15.07 -11.81
N ASP A 529 28.78 -14.47 -13.16
CA ASP A 529 29.77 -13.64 -13.89
C ASP A 529 29.06 -12.46 -14.57
N PRO A 530 29.79 -11.27 -14.99
CA PRO A 530 29.26 -10.06 -15.65
C PRO A 530 28.57 -10.38 -16.97
N VAL A 531 27.23 -9.83 -17.17
CA VAL A 531 26.51 -9.87 -18.45
C VAL A 531 27.43 -9.39 -19.58
N PRO A 532 27.81 -10.26 -20.60
CA PRO A 532 28.70 -9.93 -21.72
C PRO A 532 28.21 -8.72 -22.52
N GLU A 533 29.02 -7.71 -22.96
CA GLU A 533 28.94 -6.47 -23.76
C GLU A 533 28.38 -6.73 -25.15
N ALA A 534 27.41 -7.71 -25.26
CA ALA A 534 27.04 -8.04 -26.64
C ALA A 534 25.83 -7.23 -27.08
N GLY A 535 25.98 -6.09 -27.76
CA GLY A 535 25.08 -5.22 -28.54
C GLY A 535 24.03 -5.99 -29.32
N GLY A 536 22.61 -5.80 -28.89
CA GLY A 536 21.48 -6.23 -29.73
C GLY A 536 20.68 -7.35 -29.08
N THR A 537 20.78 -7.67 -27.67
CA THR A 537 20.04 -8.73 -26.97
C THR A 537 18.96 -8.11 -26.08
N ASP A 538 17.62 -8.48 -26.41
CA ASP A 538 16.51 -8.08 -25.53
C ASP A 538 16.25 -9.15 -24.47
N ILE A 539 16.50 -8.73 -23.21
CA ILE A 539 16.23 -9.69 -22.13
C ILE A 539 15.03 -9.20 -21.31
N GLN A 540 14.01 -10.20 -21.20
CA GLN A 540 12.85 -9.89 -20.36
C GLN A 540 12.72 -10.94 -19.24
N ILE A 541 12.86 -10.39 -18.02
CA ILE A 541 12.62 -11.28 -16.88
C ILE A 541 11.40 -10.82 -16.10
N LEU A 542 10.43 -11.73 -16.07
CA LEU A 542 9.16 -11.37 -15.42
C LEU A 542 8.80 -12.44 -14.38
N CYS A 543 8.76 -11.92 -13.09
CA CYS A 543 8.39 -12.86 -12.02
C CYS A 543 6.91 -13.22 -12.07
N LEU A 544 6.04 -12.28 -12.10
CA LEU A 544 4.60 -12.55 -12.25
C LEU A 544 3.99 -11.59 -13.27
N THR A 545 3.35 -12.24 -14.32
CA THR A 545 2.50 -11.48 -15.26
C THR A 545 1.05 -11.96 -15.18
N LEU A 546 0.32 -10.93 -14.74
CA LEU A 546 -1.11 -11.24 -14.63
C LEU A 546 -1.94 -10.36 -15.57
N VAL A 547 -2.59 -11.03 -16.54
CA VAL A 547 -3.44 -10.30 -17.49
C VAL A 547 -4.88 -10.81 -17.35
N VAL A 548 -5.67 -9.83 -16.81
CA VAL A 548 -7.09 -10.19 -16.65
C VAL A 548 -7.96 -9.17 -17.38
N SER A 549 -8.74 -9.69 -18.40
CA SER A 549 -9.60 -8.76 -19.15
C SER A 549 -10.82 -8.36 -18.31
N GLN A 550 -11.59 -9.37 -17.81
CA GLN A 550 -12.76 -9.14 -16.96
C GLN A 550 -12.75 -10.10 -15.77
N ALA A 551 -12.72 -9.49 -14.53
CA ALA A 551 -12.75 -10.37 -13.35
C ALA A 551 -13.76 -9.85 -12.33
N SER A 552 -14.70 -10.73 -11.93
CA SER A 552 -15.64 -10.42 -10.85
C SER A 552 -15.37 -11.33 -9.64
N ALA A 553 -14.91 -10.72 -8.64
CA ALA A 553 -14.66 -11.49 -7.41
C ALA A 553 -14.92 -10.63 -6.17
N ASN A 554 -15.43 -11.28 -5.04
CA ASN A 554 -15.54 -10.55 -3.77
C ASN A 554 -14.16 -10.14 -3.23
N MET A 555 -13.18 -11.12 -3.27
CA MET A 555 -11.80 -10.85 -2.82
C MET A 555 -10.79 -11.29 -3.89
N PHE A 556 -9.93 -10.31 -4.31
CA PHE A 556 -8.88 -10.56 -5.29
C PHE A 556 -7.51 -10.31 -4.65
N ASP A 557 -6.72 -11.53 -4.48
CA ASP A 557 -5.47 -11.38 -3.71
C ASP A 557 -4.26 -11.83 -4.54
N VAL A 558 -3.30 -10.97 -4.57
CA VAL A 558 -1.94 -11.32 -5.00
C VAL A 558 -0.99 -11.11 -3.83
N VAL A 559 -0.53 -12.31 -3.29
CA VAL A 559 0.21 -12.19 -2.03
C VAL A 559 1.55 -12.92 -2.15
N ASP A 560 2.63 -12.26 -1.64
CA ASP A 560 3.97 -12.84 -1.48
C ASP A 560 4.60 -13.14 -2.83
N VAL A 561 4.81 -12.16 -3.60
CA VAL A 561 5.58 -12.28 -4.86
C VAL A 561 7.02 -11.83 -4.62
N ASP A 562 7.92 -12.81 -4.73
CA ASP A 562 9.31 -12.50 -4.39
C ASP A 562 10.23 -12.70 -5.60
N TYR A 563 10.84 -11.59 -5.90
CA TYR A 563 11.90 -11.67 -6.91
C TYR A 563 13.27 -11.54 -6.22
N ARG A 564 14.17 -12.60 -6.44
CA ARG A 564 15.51 -12.57 -5.84
C ARG A 564 16.57 -12.86 -6.89
N ASP A 565 17.35 -11.80 -7.06
CA ASP A 565 18.44 -11.99 -8.03
C ASP A 565 19.78 -11.65 -7.39
N ARG A 566 20.82 -12.47 -7.57
CA ARG A 566 22.18 -12.18 -7.11
C ARG A 566 23.13 -12.02 -8.31
N HIS A 567 23.51 -10.63 -8.55
CA HIS A 567 24.50 -10.38 -9.61
C HIS A 567 25.80 -9.84 -9.00
N PRO A 568 27.01 -10.36 -9.31
CA PRO A 568 28.28 -9.98 -8.71
C PRO A 568 28.87 -8.72 -9.34
N ASP A 569 28.26 -8.05 -10.60
CA ASP A 569 28.91 -6.87 -11.19
C ASP A 569 27.89 -5.95 -11.84
N PRO A 570 28.12 -4.55 -11.95
CA PRO A 570 27.27 -3.57 -12.65
C PRO A 570 27.01 -3.96 -14.10
N VAL A 571 25.67 -4.04 -14.52
CA VAL A 571 25.24 -4.24 -15.92
C VAL A 571 26.05 -3.32 -16.84
N PRO A 572 27.03 -3.85 -17.73
CA PRO A 572 27.85 -3.05 -18.63
C PRO A 572 27.02 -2.13 -19.52
N ASP A 573 27.23 -0.75 -19.61
CA ASP A 573 26.75 0.34 -20.48
C ASP A 573 26.81 -0.06 -21.95
N ALA A 574 26.35 -1.32 -22.28
CA ALA A 574 26.56 -1.72 -23.69
C ALA A 574 25.40 -1.21 -24.55
N GLY A 575 25.44 0.08 -25.11
CA GLY A 575 24.73 0.62 -26.29
C GLY A 575 24.07 -0.45 -27.13
N GLY A 576 22.73 -0.70 -26.82
CA GLY A 576 21.90 -1.46 -27.77
C GLY A 576 21.24 -2.67 -27.14
N THR A 577 21.23 -2.97 -25.70
CA THR A 577 20.59 -4.10 -25.00
C THR A 577 19.46 -3.58 -24.11
N ASP A 578 18.18 -3.86 -24.53
CA ASP A 578 17.00 -3.55 -23.70
C ASP A 578 16.76 -4.65 -22.65
N ILE A 579 17.16 -4.37 -21.39
CA ILE A 579 16.88 -5.35 -20.33
C ILE A 579 15.67 -4.87 -19.52
N GLN A 580 14.63 -5.76 -19.53
CA GLN A 580 13.43 -5.47 -18.73
C GLN A 580 13.27 -6.52 -17.63
N ILE A 581 13.41 -6.01 -16.36
CA ILE A 581 13.16 -6.92 -15.22
C ILE A 581 11.96 -6.41 -14.43
N LEU A 582 10.94 -7.24 -14.42
CA LEU A 582 9.72 -6.85 -13.73
C LEU A 582 9.32 -7.92 -12.71
N CYS A 583 9.20 -7.45 -11.44
CA CYS A 583 8.76 -8.38 -10.40
C CYS A 583 7.27 -8.70 -10.53
N LEU A 584 6.45 -7.73 -10.81
CA LEU A 584 5.00 -7.95 -11.00
C LEU A 584 4.50 -7.06 -12.13
N LYS A 585 3.89 -7.69 -13.18
CA LYS A 585 3.13 -7.00 -14.23
C LYS A 585 1.65 -7.39 -14.18
N LEU A 586 0.90 -6.32 -13.81
CA LEU A 586 -0.55 -6.56 -13.64
C LEU A 586 -1.33 -5.73 -14.64
N VAL A 587 -2.05 -6.39 -15.54
CA VAL A 587 -2.91 -5.72 -16.53
C VAL A 587 -4.35 -6.24 -16.36
N VAL A 588 -5.18 -5.23 -15.77
CA VAL A 588 -6.60 -5.59 -15.56
C VAL A 588 -7.48 -4.59 -16.29
N SER A 589 -8.26 -5.10 -17.32
CA SER A 589 -9.11 -4.17 -18.08
C SER A 589 -10.35 -3.80 -17.28
N GLN A 590 -11.11 -4.72 -16.73
CA GLN A 590 -12.33 -4.52 -15.94
C GLN A 590 -12.38 -5.51 -14.77
N ALA A 591 -12.28 -4.96 -13.46
CA ALA A 591 -12.33 -5.86 -12.30
C ALA A 591 -13.35 -5.36 -11.28
N SER A 592 -14.37 -6.16 -10.99
CA SER A 592 -15.35 -5.87 -9.94
C SER A 592 -15.11 -6.77 -8.72
N ALA A 593 -14.42 -6.24 -7.74
CA ALA A 593 -14.19 -6.97 -6.50
C ALA A 593 -14.46 -6.09 -5.29
N ASN A 594 -15.08 -6.68 -4.20
CA ASN A 594 -15.23 -5.91 -2.94
C ASN A 594 -13.88 -5.49 -2.37
N MET A 595 -12.91 -6.39 -2.48
CA MET A 595 -11.56 -6.09 -2.01
C MET A 595 -10.51 -6.66 -2.97
N PHE A 596 -9.60 -5.76 -3.51
CA PHE A 596 -8.49 -6.14 -4.39
C PHE A 596 -7.16 -5.86 -3.69
N ASN A 597 -6.43 -7.11 -3.27
CA ASN A 597 -5.19 -6.93 -2.50
C ASN A 597 -3.96 -7.39 -3.28
N VAL A 598 -2.97 -6.56 -3.28
CA VAL A 598 -1.61 -6.97 -3.65
C VAL A 598 -0.67 -6.73 -2.46
N VAL A 599 -0.30 -7.92 -1.83
CA VAL A 599 0.40 -7.80 -0.55
C VAL A 599 1.73 -8.53 -0.63
N ASN A 600 2.89 -7.90 -0.13
CA ASN A 600 4.21 -8.51 0.07
C ASN A 600 4.87 -8.86 -1.27
N VAL A 601 4.98 -7.85 -2.14
CA VAL A 601 5.75 -8.01 -3.38
C VAL A 601 7.18 -7.50 -3.15
N ASP A 602 8.09 -8.45 -3.09
CA ASP A 602 9.47 -8.09 -2.73
C ASP A 602 10.41 -8.24 -3.93
N TYR A 603 11.03 -7.15 -4.25
CA TYR A 603 12.13 -7.19 -5.23
C TYR A 603 13.48 -7.09 -4.52
N ARG A 604 14.27 -8.12 -4.50
CA ARG A 604 15.58 -8.10 -3.82
C ARG A 604 16.70 -8.32 -4.83
N ASP A 605 17.42 -7.20 -5.07
CA ASP A 605 18.59 -7.30 -5.96
C ASP A 605 19.86 -6.92 -5.19
N ARG A 606 20.73 -7.81 -4.80
CA ARG A 606 21.99 -7.51 -4.10
C ARG A 606 23.09 -7.10 -5.09
N HIS A 607 23.22 -5.61 -5.25
CA HIS A 607 24.33 -5.03 -6.02
C HIS A 607 25.45 -4.58 -5.06
N PRO A 608 26.71 -4.95 -5.17
CA PRO A 608 27.82 -4.58 -4.28
C PRO A 608 28.15 -3.09 -4.35
N ASP A 609 27.28 -1.98 -4.90
CA ASP A 609 27.62 -0.57 -4.68
C ASP A 609 26.34 0.25 -4.48
N PRO A 610 26.36 1.44 -3.66
CA PRO A 610 25.22 2.31 -3.35
C PRO A 610 24.61 2.93 -4.61
N VAL A 611 23.45 2.49 -5.11
CA VAL A 611 22.54 3.15 -6.05
C VAL A 611 22.36 4.62 -5.64
N PRO A 612 22.72 5.71 -6.44
CA PRO A 612 22.52 7.13 -6.10
C PRO A 612 21.09 7.42 -5.62
N GLU A 613 20.74 7.57 -4.29
CA GLU A 613 19.64 8.22 -3.56
C GLU A 613 18.96 9.29 -4.42
N ALA A 614 18.54 8.97 -5.64
CA ALA A 614 17.72 10.03 -6.25
C ALA A 614 16.32 9.51 -6.54
N GLY A 615 15.54 8.66 -5.64
CA GLY A 615 14.17 8.46 -6.13
C GLY A 615 13.16 8.35 -4.99
N GLY A 616 13.53 8.48 -3.66
CA GLY A 616 12.55 8.32 -2.58
C GLY A 616 11.57 9.47 -2.49
N THR A 617 11.91 10.65 -2.92
CA THR A 617 11.06 11.84 -2.81
C THR A 617 10.03 11.87 -3.94
N ASP A 618 10.36 11.21 -5.08
CA ASP A 618 9.45 11.17 -6.25
C ASP A 618 8.32 10.16 -6.02
N ILE A 619 8.69 9.11 -5.29
CA ILE A 619 7.67 8.08 -5.01
C ILE A 619 6.72 8.57 -3.92
N GLN A 620 7.20 9.31 -2.96
CA GLN A 620 6.35 9.89 -1.89
C GLN A 620 5.38 10.93 -2.45
N ILE A 621 5.89 11.63 -3.45
CA ILE A 621 5.03 12.67 -4.07
C ILE A 621 3.94 12.00 -4.89
N LEU A 622 4.29 10.87 -5.53
CA LEU A 622 3.28 10.16 -6.35
C LEU A 622 2.23 9.50 -5.46
N CYS A 623 2.67 9.07 -4.29
CA CYS A 623 1.72 8.49 -3.34
C CYS A 623 0.76 9.54 -2.80
N LEU A 624 1.28 10.71 -2.61
CA LEU A 624 0.44 11.81 -2.12
C LEU A 624 -0.56 12.25 -3.17
N LYS A 625 -0.13 12.27 -4.39
CA LYS A 625 -1.04 12.69 -5.48
C LYS A 625 -2.16 11.67 -5.67
N LEU A 626 -1.82 10.44 -5.41
CA LEU A 626 -2.81 9.38 -5.57
C LEU A 626 -3.87 9.47 -4.47
N VAL A 627 -3.36 9.64 -3.23
CA VAL A 627 -4.30 9.69 -2.10
C VAL A 627 -5.20 10.91 -2.22
N VAL A 628 -4.62 12.00 -2.66
CA VAL A 628 -5.39 13.24 -2.82
C VAL A 628 -6.44 13.09 -3.91
N SER A 629 -6.12 12.36 -4.99
CA SER A 629 -7.08 12.19 -6.11
C SER A 629 -8.21 11.23 -5.73
N GLN A 630 -7.94 10.40 -4.70
CA GLN A 630 -8.94 9.36 -4.38
C GLN A 630 -9.70 9.72 -3.11
N ALA A 631 -9.35 10.78 -2.55
CA ALA A 631 -9.89 11.13 -1.22
C ALA A 631 -11.37 11.47 -1.30
N SER A 632 -11.82 11.95 -2.45
CA SER A 632 -13.25 12.30 -2.59
C SER A 632 -14.09 11.08 -2.91
N ALA A 633 -13.48 9.99 -3.34
CA ALA A 633 -14.20 8.81 -3.85
C ALA A 633 -14.18 7.68 -2.81
N THR A 634 -13.15 7.68 -1.89
CA THR A 634 -13.00 6.56 -0.95
C THR A 634 -12.79 7.11 0.47
N PRO A 635 -13.50 6.51 1.53
CA PRO A 635 -13.38 6.94 2.92
C PRO A 635 -12.00 6.59 3.51
N SER A 636 -11.33 5.54 3.09
CA SER A 636 -9.99 5.15 3.56
C SER A 636 -8.93 6.15 3.12
N ALA A 637 -9.01 6.57 1.87
CA ALA A 637 -8.08 7.59 1.36
C ALA A 637 -8.28 8.93 2.06
N ALA A 638 -9.52 9.23 2.42
CA ALA A 638 -9.82 10.47 3.15
C ALA A 638 -9.26 10.42 4.57
N LEU A 639 -9.29 9.23 5.18
CA LEU A 639 -8.74 9.05 6.54
C LEU A 639 -7.21 9.16 6.52
N LEU A 640 -6.63 8.57 5.49
CA LEU A 640 -5.18 8.67 5.34
C LEU A 640 -4.74 10.11 5.07
N LEU A 641 -5.44 10.73 4.17
CA LEU A 641 -5.15 12.16 3.92
C LEU A 641 -5.30 12.98 5.20
N ALA A 642 -6.28 12.67 6.02
CA ALA A 642 -6.50 13.40 7.29
C ALA A 642 -5.33 13.18 8.25
N SER A 643 -4.72 12.05 8.20
CA SER A 643 -3.57 11.76 9.07
C SER A 643 -2.32 12.51 8.62
N TRP A 644 -2.14 12.76 7.22
CA TRP A 644 -0.94 13.41 6.67
C TRP A 644 -1.01 14.93 6.84
N VAL A 645 -2.26 15.43 7.09
CA VAL A 645 -2.44 16.88 7.22
C VAL A 645 -2.43 17.25 8.71
N SER A 646 -2.32 16.26 9.56
CA SER A 646 -2.27 16.52 11.00
C SER A 646 -0.82 16.44 11.51
N GLN A 647 -0.42 17.27 12.55
CA GLN A 647 0.89 17.13 13.20
C GLN A 647 0.91 15.91 14.11
N PRO A 648 2.23 15.03 14.07
CA PRO A 648 3.61 15.40 13.71
C PRO A 648 3.97 14.97 12.28
N LEU A 649 3.02 14.21 11.71
CA LEU A 649 3.35 13.57 10.43
C LEU A 649 3.57 14.61 9.33
N PHE A 650 2.81 15.64 9.39
CA PHE A 650 3.02 16.70 8.39
C PHE A 650 4.42 17.31 8.53
N GLY A 651 4.84 17.49 9.73
CA GLY A 651 6.15 18.07 10.01
C GLY A 651 7.30 17.14 9.65
N SER A 652 7.09 15.89 9.59
CA SER A 652 8.12 14.89 9.27
C SER A 652 8.31 14.74 7.76
N LEU A 653 7.46 15.43 6.92
CA LEU A 653 7.51 15.28 5.46
C LEU A 653 8.52 16.26 4.86
N GLU A 654 9.14 15.85 3.73
CA GLU A 654 10.06 16.75 3.01
C GLU A 654 9.34 17.98 2.47
N VAL A 655 10.00 19.10 2.19
CA VAL A 655 9.44 20.41 1.80
C VAL A 655 8.65 20.29 0.50
N GLN A 656 9.09 19.39 -0.42
CA GLN A 656 8.40 19.21 -1.72
C GLN A 656 7.07 18.48 -1.53
N CYS A 657 7.01 17.57 -0.60
CA CYS A 657 5.77 16.85 -0.26
C CYS A 657 4.79 17.75 0.47
N GLN A 658 5.28 18.60 1.33
CA GLN A 658 4.44 19.60 2.01
C GLN A 658 3.84 20.58 1.01
N SER A 659 4.66 20.95 0.04
CA SER A 659 4.17 21.88 -0.99
C SER A 659 3.06 21.23 -1.82
N THR A 660 3.20 19.96 -2.10
CA THR A 660 2.18 19.25 -2.88
C THR A 660 0.88 19.13 -2.09
N LEU A 661 1.00 18.90 -0.81
CA LEU A 661 -0.19 18.82 0.02
C LEU A 661 -0.89 20.17 0.12
N TYR A 662 -0.08 21.25 0.19
CA TYR A 662 -0.68 22.59 0.17
C TYR A 662 -1.40 22.86 -1.14
N SER A 663 -0.81 22.34 -2.26
CA SER A 663 -1.42 22.59 -3.59
C SER A 663 -2.74 21.85 -3.73
N SER A 664 -2.93 20.94 -2.87
CA SER A 664 -4.18 20.15 -2.99
C SER A 664 -5.22 20.62 -1.97
N LEU A 665 -5.14 21.80 -1.52
CA LEU A 665 -6.02 22.39 -0.50
C LEU A 665 -7.48 22.38 -0.95
N PRO A 666 -7.82 22.67 -2.19
CA PRO A 666 -9.21 22.63 -2.65
C PRO A 666 -9.84 21.24 -2.47
N THR A 667 -9.07 20.25 -2.72
CA THR A 667 -9.57 18.88 -2.57
C THR A 667 -9.65 18.48 -1.09
N ILE A 668 -8.78 18.92 -0.29
CA ILE A 668 -8.74 18.61 1.16
C ILE A 668 -9.96 19.23 1.84
N MET A 669 -10.32 20.40 1.41
CA MET A 669 -11.48 21.09 2.02
C MET A 669 -12.76 20.31 1.80
N LYS A 670 -12.81 19.49 0.77
CA LYS A 670 -14.03 18.74 0.44
C LYS A 670 -14.01 17.35 1.08
N SER A 671 -12.87 16.88 1.38
CA SER A 671 -12.73 15.44 1.65
C SER A 671 -12.48 15.21 3.14
N VAL A 672 -12.12 16.24 3.94
CA VAL A 672 -11.80 16.03 5.36
C VAL A 672 -12.80 16.81 6.21
N THR A 673 -12.93 16.42 7.57
CA THR A 673 -13.86 17.09 8.48
C THR A 673 -13.44 18.54 8.73
N ALA A 674 -14.35 19.38 9.11
CA ALA A 674 -14.12 20.80 9.36
C ALA A 674 -13.08 21.00 10.47
N ALA A 675 -13.08 20.09 11.47
CA ALA A 675 -12.14 20.19 12.60
C ALA A 675 -10.69 19.95 12.15
N LYS A 676 -10.59 19.04 11.30
CA LYS A 676 -9.23 18.72 10.83
C LYS A 676 -8.73 19.75 9.83
N PHE A 677 -9.57 20.15 9.05
CA PHE A 677 -9.25 21.23 8.11
C PHE A 677 -8.82 22.49 8.86
N LYS A 678 -9.55 22.84 9.90
CA LYS A 678 -9.17 23.99 10.73
C LYS A 678 -7.78 23.80 11.34
N ALA A 679 -7.50 22.65 11.84
CA ALA A 679 -6.19 22.35 12.44
C ALA A 679 -5.07 22.45 11.42
N PHE A 680 -5.34 21.99 10.23
CA PHE A 680 -4.33 22.06 9.16
C PHE A 680 -4.00 23.51 8.79
N LEU A 681 -4.96 24.37 8.75
CA LEU A 681 -4.74 25.79 8.42
C LEU A 681 -4.04 26.51 9.57
N GLU A 682 -4.38 26.19 10.81
CA GLU A 682 -3.83 26.94 11.97
C GLU A 682 -2.46 26.41 12.35
N ASP A 683 -2.34 25.11 12.32
CA ASP A 683 -1.13 24.48 12.88
C ASP A 683 -0.06 24.29 11.81
N CYS A 684 -0.41 24.30 10.54
CA CYS A 684 0.60 24.01 9.50
C CYS A 684 0.80 25.24 8.60
N ALA A 685 -0.27 25.78 8.01
CA ALA A 685 -0.19 26.87 7.02
C ALA A 685 0.20 28.19 7.69
N LEU A 686 -0.33 28.50 8.89
CA LEU A 686 -0.06 29.79 9.54
C LEU A 686 1.33 29.78 10.18
N GLN A 687 1.76 28.61 10.56
CA GLN A 687 3.08 28.50 11.21
C GLN A 687 4.21 28.87 10.24
N THR A 688 3.93 28.81 8.90
CA THR A 688 4.96 29.15 7.91
C THR A 688 5.27 30.65 7.94
N PHE A 689 4.31 31.41 8.50
CA PHE A 689 4.45 32.87 8.44
C PHE A 689 4.89 33.42 9.79
N VAL A 690 4.82 32.57 10.88
CA VAL A 690 5.12 33.02 12.24
C VAL A 690 6.57 32.67 12.58
N GLU A 691 7.33 31.96 11.72
CA GLU A 691 8.71 31.55 12.00
C GLU A 691 9.68 32.73 11.86
N GLU A 692 10.79 32.87 12.71
CA GLU A 692 11.76 33.96 12.81
C GLU A 692 12.40 34.27 11.46
N GLU A 693 12.36 33.24 10.40
CA GLU A 693 12.80 33.44 9.00
C GLU A 693 11.92 32.66 8.05
N PRO A 694 10.87 33.31 7.58
CA PRO A 694 9.95 32.58 6.69
C PRO A 694 10.56 32.33 5.32
N ASP A 695 10.56 31.14 4.89
CA ASP A 695 10.96 30.79 3.52
C ASP A 695 9.99 31.37 2.49
N PRO A 696 10.46 32.33 1.68
CA PRO A 696 9.60 33.05 0.73
C PRO A 696 8.95 32.10 -0.29
N LYS A 697 9.58 31.01 -0.65
CA LYS A 697 9.03 30.05 -1.62
C LYS A 697 7.87 29.26 -1.01
N LEU A 698 8.02 28.83 0.20
CA LEU A 698 6.95 28.13 0.90
C LEU A 698 5.77 29.06 1.19
N CYS A 699 6.05 30.30 1.55
CA CYS A 699 5.02 31.32 1.75
C CYS A 699 4.24 31.58 0.46
N GLN A 700 4.97 31.60 -0.58
CA GLN A 700 4.31 31.81 -1.88
C GLN A 700 3.43 30.61 -2.23
N SER A 701 3.88 29.47 -1.98
CA SER A 701 3.11 28.26 -2.28
C SER A 701 1.82 28.21 -1.46
N VAL A 702 1.93 28.62 -0.18
CA VAL A 702 0.74 28.60 0.68
C VAL A 702 -0.27 29.65 0.19
N THR A 703 0.19 30.86 -0.12
CA THR A 703 -0.72 31.94 -0.58
C THR A 703 -1.35 31.58 -1.92
N ASN A 704 -0.64 30.88 -2.89
CA ASN A 704 -1.21 30.43 -4.18
C ASN A 704 -2.31 29.38 -3.95
N CYS A 705 -2.05 28.66 -3.01
CA CYS A 705 -3.03 27.60 -2.76
C CYS A 705 -4.28 28.16 -2.08
N LEU A 706 -4.08 29.06 -1.10
CA LEU A 706 -5.26 29.75 -0.53
C LEU A 706 -6.09 30.41 -1.62
N LEU A 707 -5.43 31.03 -2.52
CA LEU A 707 -6.14 31.66 -3.64
C LEU A 707 -6.91 30.61 -4.44
N ALA A 708 -6.29 29.46 -4.74
CA ALA A 708 -6.95 28.38 -5.50
C ALA A 708 -8.17 27.84 -4.74
N ALA A 709 -8.05 27.78 -3.45
CA ALA A 709 -9.16 27.25 -2.63
C ALA A 709 -10.33 28.24 -2.60
N LEU A 710 -10.04 29.55 -2.58
CA LEU A 710 -11.09 30.59 -2.54
C LEU A 710 -11.84 30.67 -3.86
N LYS A 711 -11.26 30.12 -4.95
CA LYS A 711 -11.88 30.24 -6.30
C LYS A 711 -12.71 29.00 -6.61
N VAL A 712 -12.71 28.04 -5.66
CA VAL A 712 -13.49 26.82 -5.90
C VAL A 712 -14.98 27.16 -5.93
N PRO A 713 -15.70 26.65 -7.02
CA PRO A 713 -17.14 26.95 -7.18
C PRO A 713 -17.99 26.22 -6.12
N ASP A 714 -18.68 26.91 -5.18
CA ASP A 714 -19.63 26.40 -4.17
C ASP A 714 -18.90 25.70 -3.02
N PRO A 715 -18.02 26.36 -2.31
CA PRO A 715 -17.33 25.72 -1.20
C PRO A 715 -18.22 25.61 0.05
N PRO A 716 -17.97 24.52 0.91
CA PRO A 716 -18.69 24.42 2.20
C PRO A 716 -18.56 25.70 3.03
N GLN A 717 -19.76 26.20 3.57
CA GLN A 717 -19.84 27.49 4.25
C GLN A 717 -18.81 27.58 5.39
N MET A 718 -18.63 26.57 6.15
CA MET A 718 -17.68 26.56 7.27
C MET A 718 -16.23 26.63 6.77
N ALA A 719 -15.89 26.02 5.68
CA ALA A 719 -14.55 26.06 5.06
C ALA A 719 -14.23 27.45 4.50
N THR A 720 -15.26 28.05 3.99
CA THR A 720 -15.10 29.41 3.44
C THR A 720 -14.81 30.41 4.58
N GLN A 721 -15.51 30.29 5.72
CA GLN A 721 -15.27 31.17 6.85
C GLN A 721 -13.86 30.98 7.43
N LEU A 722 -13.43 29.78 7.45
CA LEU A 722 -12.08 29.46 7.94
C LEU A 722 -11.00 30.02 7.02
N LEU A 723 -11.27 29.90 5.74
CA LEU A 723 -10.31 30.47 4.77
C LEU A 723 -10.21 31.98 4.91
N TYR A 724 -11.44 32.68 5.13
CA TYR A 724 -11.41 34.14 5.34
C TYR A 724 -10.56 34.47 6.58
N HIS A 725 -10.80 33.71 7.59
CA HIS A 725 -10.06 33.95 8.84
C HIS A 725 -8.56 33.72 8.65
N THR A 726 -8.22 32.73 7.93
CA THR A 726 -6.80 32.43 7.69
C THR A 726 -6.12 33.53 6.87
N VAL A 727 -6.82 33.96 5.79
CA VAL A 727 -6.26 35.05 4.97
C VAL A 727 -6.06 36.30 5.83
N GLU A 728 -6.98 36.53 6.73
CA GLU A 728 -6.85 37.68 7.64
C GLU A 728 -5.61 37.55 8.52
N LYS A 729 -5.34 36.47 9.05
CA LYS A 729 -4.20 36.25 9.95
C LYS A 729 -2.88 36.29 9.17
N VAL A 730 -2.92 35.69 7.97
CA VAL A 730 -1.70 35.71 7.14
C VAL A 730 -1.33 37.14 6.77
N CYS A 731 -2.37 37.90 6.43
CA CYS A 731 -2.13 39.31 6.04
C CYS A 731 -1.55 40.09 7.22
N LYS A 732 -1.92 39.77 8.46
CA LYS A 732 -1.41 40.48 9.65
C LYS A 732 0.04 40.11 9.93
N GLU A 733 0.45 38.98 9.54
CA GLU A 733 1.78 38.46 9.91
C GLU A 733 2.83 38.82 8.86
N ILE A 734 2.44 39.16 7.62
CA ILE A 734 3.40 39.42 6.54
C ILE A 734 3.82 40.89 6.57
N ARG A 735 5.17 41.08 6.50
CA ARG A 735 5.69 42.46 6.47
C ARG A 735 6.10 42.85 5.06
N LEU A 736 5.99 44.14 4.86
CA LEU A 736 6.35 44.64 3.52
C LEU A 736 7.87 44.66 3.36
N SER A 737 8.42 43.75 2.44
CA SER A 737 9.85 43.70 2.10
C SER A 737 10.03 43.31 0.62
N SER A 738 11.22 43.65 0.03
CA SER A 738 11.50 43.34 -1.38
C SER A 738 11.34 41.84 -1.66
N GLU A 739 11.46 40.97 -0.73
CA GLU A 739 11.43 39.51 -0.89
C GLU A 739 10.01 38.97 -0.74
N THR A 740 9.04 39.77 -0.24
CA THR A 740 7.68 39.31 0.03
C THR A 740 6.70 39.91 -0.97
N HIS A 741 7.21 40.55 -2.00
CA HIS A 741 6.35 41.25 -2.98
C HIS A 741 5.47 40.25 -3.74
N GLU A 742 6.14 39.16 -4.13
CA GLU A 742 5.37 38.14 -4.87
C GLU A 742 4.28 37.54 -4.00
N VAL A 743 4.56 37.34 -2.77
CA VAL A 743 3.58 36.79 -1.83
C VAL A 743 2.47 37.80 -1.57
N LEU A 744 2.76 39.08 -1.46
CA LEU A 744 1.79 40.15 -1.23
C LEU A 744 0.88 40.34 -2.45
N SER A 745 1.46 40.15 -3.59
CA SER A 745 0.63 40.22 -4.80
C SER A 745 -0.43 39.12 -4.79
N THR A 746 -0.03 37.89 -4.47
CA THR A 746 -0.96 36.76 -4.44
C THR A 746 -2.01 36.94 -3.34
N ILE A 747 -1.62 37.46 -2.27
CA ILE A 747 -2.57 37.70 -1.18
C ILE A 747 -3.58 38.78 -1.58
N SER A 748 -3.12 39.78 -2.27
CA SER A 748 -4.06 40.80 -2.78
C SER A 748 -5.14 40.17 -3.67
N GLU A 749 -4.74 39.20 -4.39
CA GLU A 749 -5.73 38.49 -5.21
C GLU A 749 -6.67 37.66 -4.34
N CYS A 750 -6.13 37.16 -3.25
CA CYS A 750 -6.99 36.44 -2.31
C CYS A 750 -8.02 37.40 -1.68
N LEU A 751 -7.58 38.57 -1.34
CA LEU A 751 -8.45 39.59 -0.74
C LEU A 751 -9.56 40.00 -1.71
N ALA A 752 -9.26 39.89 -2.97
CA ALA A 752 -10.27 40.25 -3.99
C ALA A 752 -11.43 39.27 -3.98
N GLU A 753 -11.16 38.08 -3.47
CA GLU A 753 -12.22 37.06 -3.45
C GLU A 753 -13.05 37.13 -2.18
N LEU A 754 -12.73 37.97 -1.20
CA LEU A 754 -13.47 38.14 0.06
C LEU A 754 -14.56 39.20 -0.10
N PRO A 755 -15.57 39.19 0.90
CA PRO A 755 -16.55 40.28 0.90
C PRO A 755 -15.90 41.65 1.15
N ASP A 756 -16.41 42.68 0.41
CA ASP A 756 -15.79 44.03 0.41
C ASP A 756 -15.67 44.58 1.83
N ASP A 757 -16.59 44.25 2.74
CA ASP A 757 -16.55 44.79 4.11
C ASP A 757 -15.38 44.20 4.89
N LEU A 758 -15.22 42.92 4.69
CA LEU A 758 -14.12 42.23 5.38
C LEU A 758 -12.76 42.63 4.82
N ALA A 759 -12.65 42.72 3.50
CA ALA A 759 -11.41 43.16 2.85
C ALA A 759 -11.03 44.58 3.27
N ASP A 760 -12.05 45.39 3.43
CA ASP A 760 -11.81 46.78 3.88
C ASP A 760 -11.29 46.81 5.32
N LYS A 761 -11.80 46.03 6.17
CA LYS A 761 -11.36 45.96 7.57
C LYS A 761 -9.92 45.45 7.66
N ILE A 762 -9.56 44.49 6.83
CA ILE A 762 -8.23 43.83 6.90
C ILE A 762 -7.16 44.77 6.36
N THR A 763 -7.48 45.57 5.29
CA THR A 763 -6.45 46.36 4.59
C THR A 763 -6.37 47.77 5.18
N GLN A 764 -7.18 48.12 6.20
CA GLN A 764 -7.21 49.47 6.75
C GLN A 764 -5.92 49.76 7.53
N ALA A 765 -5.43 50.92 7.26
CA ALA A 765 -4.20 51.32 7.95
C ALA A 765 -4.51 51.94 9.31
N HIS A 766 -4.00 51.34 10.46
CA HIS A 766 -4.30 51.83 11.82
C HIS A 766 -3.12 52.61 12.39
N GLY A 767 -2.09 52.95 11.39
CA GLY A 767 -0.93 53.70 11.86
C GLY A 767 0.19 53.71 10.82
N GLN A 768 1.40 54.17 11.23
CA GLN A 768 2.54 54.38 10.33
C GLN A 768 3.16 53.05 9.91
N ALA A 769 3.19 52.10 10.75
CA ALA A 769 3.88 50.82 10.51
C ALA A 769 3.16 49.98 9.46
N ASP A 770 1.88 50.28 9.23
CA ASP A 770 1.08 49.42 8.33
C ASP A 770 0.65 50.18 7.08
N LEU A 771 1.02 51.50 7.07
CA LEU A 771 0.54 52.39 6.00
C LEU A 771 1.11 51.98 4.65
N LEU A 772 2.33 51.66 4.55
CA LEU A 772 2.93 51.30 3.26
C LEU A 772 2.39 49.97 2.76
N LYS A 773 2.24 49.05 3.69
CA LYS A 773 1.63 47.76 3.33
C LYS A 773 0.19 47.94 2.84
N SER A 774 -0.54 48.80 3.51
CA SER A 774 -1.92 49.10 3.12
C SER A 774 -1.99 49.78 1.76
N CYS A 775 -1.07 50.68 1.49
CA CYS A 775 -1.02 51.36 0.18
C CYS A 775 -0.76 50.38 -0.95
N TYR A 776 0.05 49.45 -0.63
CA TYR A 776 0.33 48.43 -1.66
C TYR A 776 -0.88 47.55 -1.91
N LEU A 777 -1.49 46.98 -0.83
CA LEU A 777 -2.61 46.03 -0.96
C LEU A 777 -3.82 46.71 -1.59
N ARG A 778 -4.16 47.85 -1.06
CA ARG A 778 -5.32 48.58 -1.60
C ARG A 778 -5.05 49.08 -3.02
N GLY A 779 -3.78 49.53 -3.23
CA GLY A 779 -3.38 49.92 -4.59
C GLY A 779 -3.52 48.80 -5.60
N HIS A 780 -3.15 47.63 -5.22
CA HIS A 780 -3.26 46.45 -6.10
C HIS A 780 -4.73 46.11 -6.36
N LEU A 781 -5.62 46.19 -5.37
CA LEU A 781 -7.04 45.86 -5.52
C LEU A 781 -7.75 46.87 -6.43
N VAL A 782 -7.35 48.10 -6.26
CA VAL A 782 -7.98 49.18 -7.07
C VAL A 782 -7.49 49.09 -8.51
N SER A 783 -6.19 48.89 -8.68
CA SER A 783 -5.61 48.91 -10.03
C SER A 783 -6.11 47.75 -10.87
N HIS A 784 -6.50 46.62 -10.28
CA HIS A 784 -7.02 45.46 -11.01
C HIS A 784 -8.53 45.50 -11.11
N GLY A 785 -9.19 46.56 -10.54
CA GLY A 785 -10.61 46.86 -10.75
C GLY A 785 -11.53 46.12 -9.80
N HIS A 786 -11.06 45.61 -8.72
CA HIS A 786 -11.87 44.84 -7.79
C HIS A 786 -12.67 45.75 -6.86
N VAL A 787 -12.03 46.92 -6.49
CA VAL A 787 -12.68 47.88 -5.59
C VAL A 787 -12.61 49.28 -6.21
N PRO A 788 -13.54 50.25 -5.64
CA PRO A 788 -13.56 51.62 -6.18
C PRO A 788 -12.30 52.40 -5.78
N MET A 789 -12.04 53.49 -6.54
CA MET A 789 -10.85 54.33 -6.35
C MET A 789 -10.91 55.06 -5.00
N ALA A 790 -12.08 55.03 -4.32
CA ALA A 790 -12.28 55.71 -3.03
C ALA A 790 -11.43 55.04 -1.95
N TRP A 791 -11.00 53.87 -2.21
CA TRP A 791 -10.22 53.15 -1.19
C TRP A 791 -8.83 53.76 -1.02
N TYR A 792 -8.37 54.56 -2.05
CA TYR A 792 -7.11 55.29 -1.90
C TYR A 792 -7.18 56.32 -0.77
N ASN A 793 -8.44 56.76 -0.55
CA ASN A 793 -8.64 57.87 0.40
C ASN A 793 -8.29 57.45 1.83
N ALA A 794 -8.56 56.21 2.14
CA ALA A 794 -8.24 55.71 3.48
C ALA A 794 -6.74 55.78 3.76
N CYS A 795 -5.91 55.48 2.73
CA CYS A 795 -4.46 55.56 2.89
C CYS A 795 -3.98 57.02 2.90
N ILE A 796 -4.63 57.83 2.11
CA ILE A 796 -4.27 59.25 2.01
C ILE A 796 -4.63 59.96 3.32
N ASN A 797 -5.75 59.58 3.92
CA ASN A 797 -6.20 60.23 5.16
C ASN A 797 -5.25 59.90 6.31
N VAL A 798 -4.82 58.60 6.37
CA VAL A 798 -3.88 58.21 7.42
C VAL A 798 -2.52 58.89 7.19
N ALA A 799 -2.11 59.04 5.91
CA ALA A 799 -0.85 59.72 5.57
C ALA A 799 -0.90 61.20 5.96
N ILE A 800 -2.12 61.78 5.80
CA ILE A 800 -2.28 63.19 6.17
C ILE A 800 -2.11 63.36 7.68
N GLU A 801 -2.55 62.33 8.41
CA GLU A 801 -2.52 62.41 9.88
C GLU A 801 -1.11 62.13 10.41
N THR A 802 -0.20 61.44 9.61
CA THR A 802 1.08 60.97 10.15
C THR A 802 2.24 61.58 9.35
N ILE A 803 2.07 62.61 8.54
CA ILE A 803 2.95 63.20 7.52
C ILE A 803 4.19 63.78 8.19
N GLU A 804 4.21 64.07 9.48
CA GLU A 804 5.38 64.62 10.18
C GLU A 804 6.40 63.53 10.50
N GLU A 805 6.02 62.38 10.52
CA GLU A 805 6.80 61.20 10.92
C GLU A 805 7.18 60.35 9.72
N ILE A 806 6.57 60.53 8.54
CA ILE A 806 6.79 59.66 7.36
C ILE A 806 7.30 60.51 6.21
N GLU A 807 8.24 59.90 5.40
CA GLU A 807 8.63 60.56 4.13
C GLU A 807 7.55 60.37 3.07
N GLY A 808 6.48 61.14 3.01
CA GLY A 808 5.40 61.22 2.02
C GLY A 808 5.80 60.72 0.66
N ASP A 809 6.99 60.60 0.42
CA ASP A 809 7.51 60.22 -0.91
C ASP A 809 7.30 58.73 -1.18
N GLU A 810 7.41 57.91 -0.17
CA GLU A 810 7.25 56.46 -0.34
C GLU A 810 5.79 56.09 -0.61
N VAL A 811 4.89 56.77 0.01
CA VAL A 811 3.44 56.56 -0.22
C VAL A 811 3.08 56.98 -1.64
N VAL A 812 3.57 58.08 -2.04
CA VAL A 812 3.30 58.59 -3.39
C VAL A 812 3.88 57.63 -4.43
N GLN A 813 4.95 57.02 -4.14
CA GLN A 813 5.57 56.04 -5.05
C GLN A 813 4.68 54.82 -5.24
N HIS A 814 4.18 54.30 -4.14
CA HIS A 814 3.30 53.13 -4.24
C HIS A 814 1.99 53.46 -4.94
N LEU A 815 1.51 54.66 -4.67
CA LEU A 815 0.29 55.11 -5.36
C LEU A 815 0.53 55.32 -6.85
N THR A 816 1.69 55.87 -7.14
CA THR A 816 2.03 56.13 -8.54
C THR A 816 2.08 54.84 -9.35
N LYS A 817 2.61 53.81 -8.78
CA LYS A 817 2.65 52.50 -9.45
C LYS A 817 1.25 51.96 -9.68
N SER A 818 0.47 52.15 -8.67
CA SER A 818 -0.91 51.68 -8.79
C SER A 818 -1.71 52.49 -9.81
N PHE A 819 -1.50 53.85 -9.87
CA PHE A 819 -2.18 54.70 -10.86
C PHE A 819 -1.83 54.26 -12.29
N TYR A 820 -0.53 54.01 -12.42
CA TYR A 820 -0.09 53.58 -13.76
C TYR A 820 -0.77 52.28 -14.16
N GLN A 821 -0.93 51.38 -13.26
CA GLN A 821 -1.57 50.08 -13.56
C GLN A 821 -3.06 50.25 -13.86
N CYS A 822 -3.66 51.23 -13.33
CA CYS A 822 -5.10 51.51 -13.56
C CYS A 822 -5.35 51.82 -15.04
N THR A 823 -4.30 52.33 -15.73
CA THR A 823 -4.44 52.65 -17.17
C THR A 823 -4.37 51.38 -18.01
N ARG A 824 -3.94 50.33 -17.45
CA ARG A 824 -3.72 49.09 -18.21
C ARG A 824 -4.89 48.14 -18.08
N PHE A 825 -5.64 48.26 -16.93
CA PHE A 825 -6.76 47.35 -16.68
C PHE A 825 -8.07 48.13 -16.60
N LYS A 826 -8.91 48.06 -17.69
CA LYS A 826 -10.14 48.88 -17.71
C LYS A 826 -11.29 48.14 -17.04
N SER A 827 -11.75 48.64 -15.85
CA SER A 827 -12.91 48.08 -15.15
C SER A 827 -13.89 49.19 -14.77
N ARG A 828 -15.12 48.85 -14.42
CA ARG A 828 -16.14 49.82 -13.96
C ARG A 828 -15.60 50.70 -12.85
N HIS A 829 -14.59 50.28 -12.15
CA HIS A 829 -14.07 51.00 -10.99
C HIS A 829 -12.81 51.78 -11.36
N THR A 830 -12.19 51.62 -12.53
CA THR A 830 -10.97 52.35 -12.89
C THR A 830 -11.12 53.03 -14.23
N GLY A 831 -12.40 53.07 -14.74
CA GLY A 831 -12.65 53.74 -16.02
C GLY A 831 -12.40 55.24 -15.95
N ASP A 832 -12.37 55.90 -17.11
CA ASP A 832 -12.06 57.34 -17.25
C ASP A 832 -13.01 58.18 -16.40
N ALA A 833 -14.31 57.80 -16.26
CA ALA A 833 -15.29 58.56 -15.45
C ALA A 833 -14.94 58.48 -13.96
N SER A 834 -14.61 57.30 -13.51
CA SER A 834 -14.22 57.12 -12.11
C SER A 834 -12.91 57.84 -11.79
N ARG A 835 -11.95 57.87 -12.75
CA ARG A 835 -10.67 58.58 -12.56
C ARG A 835 -10.87 60.08 -12.49
N ILE A 836 -11.75 60.52 -13.37
CA ILE A 836 -12.04 61.96 -13.38
C ILE A 836 -12.69 62.37 -12.06
N GLN A 837 -13.66 61.56 -11.65
CA GLN A 837 -14.37 61.86 -10.40
C GLN A 837 -13.40 61.84 -9.21
N TRP A 838 -12.62 60.83 -9.10
CA TRP A 838 -11.70 60.70 -7.96
C TRP A 838 -10.65 61.81 -8.00
N LEU A 839 -10.05 62.12 -9.17
CA LEU A 839 -9.04 63.18 -9.31
C LEU A 839 -9.59 64.53 -8.83
N LEU A 840 -10.82 64.85 -9.21
CA LEU A 840 -11.43 66.12 -8.81
C LEU A 840 -11.65 66.15 -7.29
N GLU A 841 -11.97 65.00 -6.71
CA GLU A 841 -12.15 64.92 -5.25
C GLU A 841 -10.84 65.23 -4.51
N VAL A 842 -9.77 64.64 -5.01
CA VAL A 842 -8.48 64.84 -4.35
C VAL A 842 -8.02 66.29 -4.54
N MET A 843 -8.20 66.78 -5.71
CA MET A 843 -7.85 68.18 -5.97
C MET A 843 -8.68 69.14 -5.12
N GLY A 844 -9.98 68.84 -5.04
CA GLY A 844 -10.84 69.64 -4.18
C GLY A 844 -10.37 69.62 -2.72
N GLN A 845 -10.04 68.41 -2.28
CA GLN A 845 -9.51 68.28 -0.91
C GLN A 845 -8.23 69.08 -0.73
N CYS A 846 -7.34 68.99 -1.67
CA CYS A 846 -6.09 69.76 -1.63
C CYS A 846 -6.36 71.26 -1.55
N ARG A 847 -7.32 71.73 -2.31
CA ARG A 847 -7.70 73.14 -2.36
C ARG A 847 -8.25 73.59 -1.01
N ASN A 848 -9.14 72.82 -0.50
CA ASN A 848 -9.79 73.19 0.76
C ASN A 848 -8.79 73.18 1.92
N ILE A 849 -7.85 72.29 1.86
CA ILE A 849 -6.83 72.23 2.92
C ILE A 849 -5.85 73.39 2.76
N ALA A 850 -5.58 73.73 1.51
CA ALA A 850 -4.66 74.84 1.23
C ALA A 850 -5.25 76.17 1.70
N TYR A 851 -6.61 76.29 1.80
CA TYR A 851 -7.30 77.53 2.20
C TYR A 851 -7.66 77.48 3.69
N GLY A 852 -7.34 76.29 4.28
CA GLY A 852 -7.58 76.13 5.71
C GLY A 852 -9.03 75.86 6.05
N LYS A 853 -9.85 75.49 5.15
CA LYS A 853 -11.29 75.24 5.32
C LYS A 853 -11.53 73.91 6.02
N ILE A 854 -10.50 72.98 6.06
CA ILE A 854 -10.58 71.69 6.75
C ILE A 854 -9.56 71.68 7.90
N PRO A 855 -10.14 71.66 9.19
CA PRO A 855 -9.26 71.68 10.36
C PRO A 855 -8.47 70.36 10.51
N LEU A 856 -7.04 70.49 10.51
CA LEU A 856 -6.20 69.29 10.70
C LEU A 856 -5.98 69.01 12.19
N LEU A 857 -6.43 67.88 12.72
CA LEU A 857 -6.33 67.47 14.12
C LEU A 857 -4.92 67.71 14.67
N GLN A 858 -3.84 67.95 13.88
CA GLN A 858 -2.44 68.06 14.27
C GLN A 858 -1.95 69.50 14.13
N ALA A 859 -2.81 70.46 13.78
CA ALA A 859 -2.54 71.86 13.38
C ALA A 859 -2.64 72.78 14.61
N GLN A 860 -2.51 72.21 15.87
CA GLN A 860 -2.56 73.17 16.98
C GLN A 860 -1.15 73.55 17.43
N SER A 861 -0.06 73.53 16.41
CA SER A 861 1.10 74.28 16.90
C SER A 861 2.22 74.28 15.86
N THR A 862 1.98 74.52 14.38
CA THR A 862 3.13 74.96 13.58
C THR A 862 2.73 75.05 12.11
N GLY A 863 2.19 76.13 11.37
CA GLY A 863 2.19 76.50 9.95
C GLY A 863 3.02 75.56 9.09
N SER A 864 3.90 74.60 9.59
CA SER A 864 4.80 73.68 8.89
C SER A 864 4.11 72.37 8.53
N ALA A 865 3.07 71.88 9.27
CA ALA A 865 2.31 70.64 8.99
C ALA A 865 1.33 70.83 7.84
N LEU A 866 0.72 72.02 7.80
CA LEU A 866 -0.19 72.36 6.70
C LEU A 866 0.57 72.43 5.37
N ASN A 867 1.80 72.91 5.38
CA ASN A 867 2.64 73.00 4.17
C ASN A 867 3.05 71.61 3.67
N LYS A 868 3.38 70.77 4.53
CA LYS A 868 3.81 69.40 4.17
C LYS A 868 2.65 68.57 3.64
N VAL A 869 1.47 68.75 4.24
CA VAL A 869 0.28 68.01 3.80
C VAL A 869 -0.13 68.47 2.41
N THR A 870 -0.14 69.81 2.27
CA THR A 870 -0.50 70.37 0.96
C THR A 870 0.51 69.93 -0.10
N GLN A 871 1.81 69.83 0.29
CA GLN A 871 2.83 69.34 -0.64
C GLN A 871 2.58 67.88 -1.01
N PHE A 872 2.31 67.11 -0.11
CA PHE A 872 2.01 65.69 -0.32
C PHE A 872 0.83 65.51 -1.27
N LEU A 873 -0.24 66.21 -1.07
CA LEU A 873 -1.46 66.07 -1.91
C LEU A 873 -1.20 66.54 -3.33
N VAL A 874 -0.39 67.62 -3.41
CA VAL A 874 -0.01 68.09 -4.75
C VAL A 874 0.83 67.02 -5.45
N ASP A 875 1.67 66.34 -4.71
CA ASP A 875 2.47 65.25 -5.28
C ASP A 875 1.59 64.07 -5.71
N VAL A 876 0.57 63.76 -4.97
CA VAL A 876 -0.38 62.69 -5.35
C VAL A 876 -1.13 63.08 -6.62
N PHE A 877 -1.50 64.39 -6.65
CA PHE A 877 -2.18 64.92 -7.85
C PHE A 877 -1.27 64.83 -9.07
N CYS A 878 -0.09 65.22 -8.88
CA CYS A 878 0.87 65.20 -10.00
C CYS A 878 1.11 63.76 -10.47
N ALA A 879 1.24 62.89 -9.56
CA ALA A 879 1.46 61.47 -9.90
C ALA A 879 0.29 60.89 -10.69
N ALA A 880 -0.92 61.20 -10.30
CA ALA A 880 -2.12 60.70 -11.00
C ALA A 880 -2.20 61.25 -12.43
N VAL A 881 -1.90 62.57 -12.57
CA VAL A 881 -2.01 63.23 -13.89
C VAL A 881 -0.92 62.72 -14.82
N THR A 882 0.17 62.52 -14.24
CA THR A 882 1.29 62.03 -15.05
C THR A 882 1.02 60.61 -15.55
N CYS A 883 0.51 59.79 -14.70
CA CYS A 883 0.27 58.39 -15.08
C CYS A 883 -0.91 58.27 -16.04
N TRP A 884 -1.87 59.10 -15.99
CA TRP A 884 -3.11 58.92 -16.77
C TRP A 884 -3.05 59.71 -18.07
N SER A 885 -2.03 60.62 -18.21
CA SER A 885 -1.93 61.47 -19.39
C SER A 885 -1.41 60.70 -20.60
N CYS A 886 -0.40 59.84 -20.29
CA CYS A 886 0.19 59.06 -21.38
C CYS A 886 0.85 57.80 -20.81
N VAL A 887 0.83 56.71 -21.69
CA VAL A 887 1.34 55.41 -21.24
C VAL A 887 2.87 55.46 -21.15
N SER A 888 3.58 56.36 -21.90
CA SER A 888 5.04 56.41 -22.08
C SER A 888 5.70 57.25 -20.99
N LEU A 889 4.99 58.13 -20.35
CA LEU A 889 5.57 59.13 -19.42
C LEU A 889 5.96 58.48 -18.09
N PRO A 890 5.23 57.59 -17.56
CA PRO A 890 5.61 56.90 -16.32
C PRO A 890 6.78 55.93 -16.54
N LEU A 891 6.98 55.34 -17.83
CA LEU A 891 8.09 54.44 -18.17
C LEU A 891 9.41 55.19 -18.25
N LEU A 892 9.38 56.41 -18.76
CA LEU A 892 10.56 57.29 -18.87
C LEU A 892 11.09 57.66 -17.49
N TRP A 893 10.24 57.27 -16.45
CA TRP A 893 10.57 57.66 -15.07
C TRP A 893 10.85 56.42 -14.22
N GLY A 894 10.90 55.34 -15.07
CA GLY A 894 11.37 54.12 -14.42
C GLY A 894 10.28 53.40 -13.65
N VAL A 895 8.93 53.83 -13.91
CA VAL A 895 7.80 53.12 -13.26
C VAL A 895 7.48 51.86 -14.06
N THR A 896 8.08 50.64 -13.69
CA THR A 896 7.80 49.38 -14.39
C THR A 896 6.70 48.61 -13.68
N GLY A 897 5.66 48.15 -14.53
CA GLY A 897 4.43 47.41 -14.25
C GLY A 897 4.69 46.05 -13.64
N THR A 898 6.00 45.61 -13.29
CA THR A 898 6.07 44.25 -12.73
C THR A 898 7.34 44.10 -11.90
N GLY A 899 7.40 44.58 -10.65
CA GLY A 899 8.35 44.04 -9.69
C GLY A 899 9.44 45.05 -9.31
N CYS A 900 9.31 45.64 -8.06
CA CYS A 900 10.19 46.47 -7.23
C CYS A 900 11.64 46.34 -7.65
N GLN A 901 12.14 46.44 -8.85
CA GLN A 901 13.56 46.82 -8.77
C GLN A 901 13.72 48.32 -9.02
N THR A 902 13.63 49.11 -7.91
CA THR A 902 14.04 50.51 -8.16
C THR A 902 15.43 50.76 -7.59
N ASP A 903 16.57 50.47 -8.26
CA ASP A 903 17.69 51.42 -8.13
C ASP A 903 17.21 52.87 -8.10
N THR A 904 16.70 53.31 -6.86
CA THR A 904 16.79 54.65 -6.27
C THR A 904 16.97 55.71 -7.35
N ALA A 905 16.01 55.86 -8.31
CA ALA A 905 16.13 57.20 -8.94
C ALA A 905 15.09 58.15 -8.36
N GLU A 906 15.30 58.75 -7.22
CA GLU A 906 14.84 60.06 -6.71
C GLU A 906 13.58 60.54 -7.44
N VAL A 907 12.44 59.83 -7.47
CA VAL A 907 11.07 60.25 -7.81
C VAL A 907 10.79 61.63 -7.22
N SER A 908 11.78 62.47 -6.90
CA SER A 908 11.62 63.85 -6.41
C SER A 908 11.46 64.84 -7.56
N SER A 909 10.73 64.48 -8.77
CA SER A 909 10.58 65.59 -9.74
C SER A 909 9.25 65.50 -10.46
N GLU A 910 8.11 64.89 -9.83
CA GLU A 910 6.83 64.72 -10.54
C GLU A 910 6.17 66.07 -10.79
N SER A 911 6.59 67.15 -10.13
CA SER A 911 5.90 68.44 -10.21
C SER A 911 6.37 69.25 -11.42
N ARG A 912 7.53 68.92 -12.06
CA ARG A 912 8.09 69.69 -13.19
C ARG A 912 7.47 69.26 -14.50
N ILE A 913 6.81 68.09 -14.49
CA ILE A 913 6.26 67.55 -15.75
C ILE A 913 4.76 67.80 -15.80
N LEU A 914 4.34 68.29 -14.71
CA LEU A 914 2.89 68.48 -14.58
C LEU A 914 2.32 69.32 -15.72
N PRO A 915 2.97 70.44 -16.13
CA PRO A 915 2.41 71.27 -17.20
C PRO A 915 2.24 70.50 -18.51
N TYR A 916 3.20 69.72 -18.80
CA TYR A 916 3.08 68.91 -20.03
C TYR A 916 2.05 67.81 -19.87
N ALA A 917 1.97 67.08 -18.76
CA ALA A 917 1.07 65.94 -18.51
C ALA A 917 -0.40 66.37 -18.49
N ILE A 918 -0.64 67.47 -17.91
CA ILE A 918 -2.03 67.96 -17.80
C ILE A 918 -2.54 68.39 -19.17
N LEU A 919 -1.67 68.98 -19.99
CA LEU A 919 -2.08 69.34 -21.36
C LEU A 919 -2.48 68.11 -22.15
N GLN A 920 -1.71 67.09 -21.97
CA GLN A 920 -1.99 65.84 -22.70
C GLN A 920 -3.28 65.19 -22.20
N LEU A 921 -3.46 65.27 -20.92
CA LEU A 921 -4.63 64.63 -20.31
C LEU A 921 -5.92 65.27 -20.80
N VAL A 922 -5.95 66.56 -20.91
CA VAL A 922 -7.19 67.30 -21.21
C VAL A 922 -7.42 67.32 -22.71
N SER A 923 -6.36 66.91 -23.43
CA SER A 923 -6.50 66.86 -24.90
C SER A 923 -7.17 65.57 -25.34
N SER A 924 -7.47 64.69 -24.36
CA SER A 924 -8.11 63.39 -24.67
C SER A 924 -9.52 63.35 -24.09
N GLU A 925 -10.58 62.74 -24.89
CA GLU A 925 -11.92 62.52 -24.32
C GLU A 925 -11.90 61.38 -23.30
N PRO A 926 -12.66 61.58 -22.05
CA PRO A 926 -13.69 62.55 -21.65
C PRO A 926 -13.10 63.69 -20.82
N TRP A 927 -11.83 63.95 -20.81
CA TRP A 927 -11.17 64.91 -19.92
C TRP A 927 -11.40 66.35 -20.38
N THR A 928 -11.87 66.49 -21.62
CA THR A 928 -12.13 67.83 -22.16
C THR A 928 -13.29 68.50 -21.43
N HIS A 929 -14.18 67.69 -20.77
CA HIS A 929 -15.39 68.22 -20.14
C HIS A 929 -15.07 68.80 -18.77
N VAL A 930 -13.90 68.59 -18.27
CA VAL A 930 -13.64 69.03 -16.89
C VAL A 930 -12.52 70.08 -16.89
N VAL A 931 -12.13 70.62 -18.05
CA VAL A 931 -11.00 71.54 -18.19
C VAL A 931 -11.30 72.85 -17.48
N ASP A 932 -12.61 73.34 -17.52
CA ASP A 932 -13.00 74.59 -16.85
C ASP A 932 -12.74 74.52 -15.36
N LYS A 933 -13.16 73.37 -14.83
CA LYS A 933 -13.00 73.18 -13.39
C LYS A 933 -11.52 73.01 -13.01
N LEU A 934 -10.70 72.37 -13.72
CA LEU A 934 -9.28 72.13 -13.45
C LEU A 934 -8.50 73.45 -13.48
N VAL A 935 -8.80 74.30 -14.50
CA VAL A 935 -8.10 75.60 -14.61
C VAL A 935 -8.44 76.48 -13.41
N ASP A 936 -9.67 76.49 -13.06
CA ASP A 936 -10.10 77.30 -11.91
C ASP A 936 -9.43 76.83 -10.62
N TRP A 937 -9.41 75.52 -10.38
CA TRP A 937 -8.87 74.98 -9.12
C TRP A 937 -7.35 75.05 -9.09
N LEU A 938 -6.63 74.98 -10.23
CA LEU A 938 -5.18 75.17 -10.28
C LEU A 938 -4.81 76.60 -9.89
N MET A 939 -5.63 77.57 -10.37
CA MET A 939 -5.39 78.98 -10.04
C MET A 939 -5.68 79.25 -8.56
N GLU A 940 -6.74 78.58 -8.02
CA GLU A 940 -7.07 78.73 -6.60
C GLU A 940 -5.99 78.13 -5.71
N MET A 941 -5.48 77.02 -6.08
CA MET A 941 -4.41 76.38 -5.29
C MET A 941 -3.14 77.22 -5.32
N TYR A 942 -2.83 77.91 -6.47
CA TYR A 942 -1.67 78.81 -6.57
C TYR A 942 -1.84 80.02 -5.65
N GLN A 943 -3.02 80.47 -5.47
CA GLN A 943 -3.30 81.71 -4.73
C GLN A 943 -3.58 81.40 -3.26
N ALA A 944 -3.55 80.14 -2.90
CA ALA A 944 -3.86 79.73 -1.53
C ALA A 944 -2.84 80.32 -0.55
N PRO A 945 -3.32 80.66 0.76
CA PRO A 945 -2.50 81.34 1.78
C PRO A 945 -1.40 80.43 2.33
N VAL A 946 -1.27 79.21 1.75
CA VAL A 946 -0.28 78.24 2.23
C VAL A 946 1.07 78.52 1.59
N ASP A 947 2.19 78.49 2.44
CA ASP A 947 3.54 78.77 1.93
C ASP A 947 4.15 77.54 1.25
N LEU A 948 3.88 77.39 -0.12
CA LEU A 948 4.41 76.26 -0.90
C LEU A 948 5.80 76.58 -1.45
N PRO A 949 6.68 75.58 -1.48
CA PRO A 949 7.99 75.78 -2.11
C PRO A 949 7.87 76.20 -3.58
N ASP A 950 8.90 76.94 -4.09
CA ASP A 950 8.90 77.54 -5.44
C ASP A 950 8.69 76.47 -6.52
N LYS A 951 9.14 75.34 -6.29
CA LYS A 951 9.00 74.27 -7.29
C LYS A 951 7.53 73.92 -7.54
N TYR A 952 6.65 73.85 -6.59
CA TYR A 952 5.22 73.53 -6.72
C TYR A 952 4.45 74.70 -7.31
N LYS A 953 4.86 75.95 -6.88
CA LYS A 953 4.24 77.16 -7.45
C LYS A 953 4.53 77.29 -8.94
N THR A 954 5.78 76.96 -9.28
CA THR A 954 6.18 77.00 -10.71
C THR A 954 5.43 75.93 -11.50
N ALA A 955 5.25 74.77 -10.93
CA ALA A 955 4.54 73.67 -11.61
C ALA A 955 3.07 74.00 -11.81
N LEU A 956 2.42 74.61 -10.79
CA LEU A 956 1.00 74.98 -10.89
C LEU A 956 0.80 76.08 -11.93
N MET A 957 1.73 77.08 -11.80
CA MET A 957 1.63 78.18 -12.79
C MET A 957 1.96 77.68 -14.19
N GLY A 958 3.01 76.88 -14.31
CA GLY A 958 3.34 76.25 -15.61
C GLY A 958 2.18 75.47 -16.19
N SER A 959 1.39 74.77 -15.37
CA SER A 959 0.23 73.99 -15.84
C SER A 959 -0.89 74.89 -16.34
N VAL A 960 -1.12 76.07 -15.65
CA VAL A 960 -2.13 77.04 -16.10
C VAL A 960 -1.75 77.61 -17.46
N LEU A 961 -0.45 77.86 -17.57
CA LEU A 961 0.02 78.44 -18.84
C LEU A 961 -0.01 77.41 -19.95
N ALA A 962 0.29 76.16 -19.61
CA ALA A 962 0.27 75.10 -20.63
C ALA A 962 -1.12 74.95 -21.25
N LEU A 963 -2.13 75.38 -20.55
CA LEU A 963 -3.51 75.23 -21.04
C LEU A 963 -3.99 76.50 -21.72
N ARG A 964 -3.10 77.40 -22.20
CA ARG A 964 -3.42 78.73 -22.76
C ARG A 964 -4.14 78.61 -24.09
N HIS A 965 -3.95 77.49 -24.69
CA HIS A 965 -4.55 77.36 -26.04
C HIS A 965 -5.93 76.69 -25.95
N THR A 966 -6.41 76.44 -24.71
CA THR A 966 -7.76 75.87 -24.55
C THR A 966 -8.82 76.97 -24.58
N THR A 967 -10.04 76.69 -25.12
CA THR A 967 -11.14 77.68 -25.27
C THR A 967 -11.52 78.27 -23.91
N VAL A 968 -11.25 77.56 -22.89
CA VAL A 968 -11.60 77.99 -21.53
C VAL A 968 -10.61 79.05 -21.06
N PHE A 969 -9.36 78.94 -21.37
CA PHE A 969 -8.34 79.91 -20.96
C PHE A 969 -8.50 81.24 -21.70
N LYS A 970 -9.13 81.20 -22.92
CA LYS A 970 -9.27 82.40 -23.77
C LYS A 970 -10.38 83.30 -23.27
N LYS A 971 -11.13 82.85 -22.25
CA LYS A 971 -12.11 83.73 -21.60
C LYS A 971 -11.42 84.90 -20.88
N PRO A 972 -11.88 86.15 -21.16
CA PRO A 972 -11.24 87.36 -20.65
C PRO A 972 -11.07 87.31 -19.12
N SER A 973 -12.01 86.69 -18.37
CA SER A 973 -11.97 86.61 -16.91
C SER A 973 -10.84 85.70 -16.42
N VAL A 974 -10.51 84.64 -17.11
CA VAL A 974 -9.47 83.68 -16.74
C VAL A 974 -8.10 84.18 -17.18
N TRP A 975 -7.97 84.81 -18.34
CA TRP A 975 -6.71 85.38 -18.85
C TRP A 975 -6.24 86.53 -17.97
N THR A 976 -7.15 87.43 -17.59
CA THR A 976 -6.80 88.58 -16.75
C THR A 976 -6.30 88.11 -15.39
N ARG A 977 -6.97 87.13 -14.86
CA ARG A 977 -6.57 86.53 -13.58
C ARG A 977 -5.19 85.88 -13.67
N ALA A 978 -4.91 85.08 -14.65
CA ALA A 978 -3.60 84.44 -14.86
C ALA A 978 -2.50 85.48 -15.06
N TYR A 979 -2.75 86.57 -15.86
CA TYR A 979 -1.80 87.68 -16.10
C TYR A 979 -1.45 88.38 -14.79
N GLN A 980 -2.44 88.63 -13.94
CA GLN A 980 -2.22 89.27 -12.65
C GLN A 980 -1.34 88.39 -11.75
N MET A 981 -1.54 87.14 -11.86
CA MET A 981 -0.75 86.18 -11.09
C MET A 981 0.71 86.16 -11.55
N LEU A 982 0.99 86.34 -12.85
CA LEU A 982 2.34 86.35 -13.46
C LEU A 982 3.07 87.65 -13.12
N SER A 983 2.25 88.72 -13.02
CA SER A 983 2.83 90.04 -12.75
C SER A 983 3.22 90.17 -11.28
N ALA A 984 2.63 89.37 -10.38
CA ALA A 984 2.89 89.33 -8.93
C ALA A 984 4.16 88.53 -8.61
N VAL A 985 4.90 87.76 -9.58
CA VAL A 985 6.13 86.95 -9.42
C VAL A 985 7.34 87.80 -9.79
N LYS A 986 7.75 88.81 -8.98
CA LYS A 986 8.94 89.66 -9.19
C LYS A 986 10.11 88.86 -9.75
N LEU A 987 10.33 88.62 -11.10
CA LEU A 987 11.64 88.25 -11.68
C LEU A 987 12.78 88.54 -10.69
#